data_AF-A0A0M2K6K9-F1
#
_entry.id   AF-A0A0M2K6K9-F1
#
_cell.length_a   1.000
_cell.length_b   1.000
_cell.length_c   1.000
_cell.angle_alpha   90.00
_cell.angle_beta   90.00
_cell.angle_gamma   90.00
#
_symmetry.space_group_name_H-M   'P 1'
#
loop_
_entity.id
_entity.type
_entity.pdbx_description
1 polymer ?
#
loop_
_entity_poly.entity_id
_entity_poly.type
_entity_poly.pdbx_seq_one_letter_code
_entity_poly.pdbx_strand_id
1 'polypeptide(L)'
;MKRFFMTTALIGLLASNNSYAGESYLVYNPQNIAVFQVRFFNVGDGPFMPDWPGAYESTWDLGQQQKEKILDAMRYWAEVITPRPGQLPAIINVGTFNDENAEGSSDSVTDSIISLTQLQGALNSIDTGELTFGSHAQFIMGKMDFDDVPYVPAQLPRTGKTDLVSVAVHELAHGLGISNMVTDLQGSGTFTPTFNTEPFGSWTSHLRDNRGNPARPGQVILCNGCNNPWDPQGFDVRLDKGYFTGRHVDEVLAGTMPGVPVKMLGDDGSVDDNYMSHIELKNSMMSHQNYRNYTTFMEAGLALLQDMGYQIDRRNFFGFSLYGNGQTLINRNGYFLRNQQGDGYLAGQYNTATLGVGLHVYGSNNHIFQQADLLTQGAGGAGVRIDGQNNTLSIEPGTRVYADGLNGRGVMFSYGKQHNLIQRGDIQALGANGVAISFNFGNNLLGNEVDYRGSWLHIVDGYNEALLPELQGALVDNADISGRVAGKGAAIYISPNALVSNINILNGARLEGDIYADYAQRDAYGQQRLTQLTFGRKANAYGQATEAADSDFSFTYRGNIEGINNLVLNAHGGKTSLNGDFQIYSMTIAPGAILSGNGSYTLNEEGRFVNSGILAPGNSLGQINISGAYQQTDTGQLLLEVDGRGRHDTLRVDGHAQFSGQLTFVPQPDWYTANWRLDSQDLLKTDSYSGEFSTVNSLLRSPTLTLQTMHQGENSWQLSIRRASNAYSQYAQDDNALQVGQALDKIVAEANSDIQPLYRTLDFSATDGGSISNALPQLSAGAYSAMFASSLHREQQITRIIGGPDPVVMPKQLVEGEWRSFAIPFGGGFWQQRQGDSVGYEASSYGMVFGAEKQNDQNHNWIYGFHGAVSGQSVTVKSPETATGKTTAFDLGIHARYGAERSEGMYLFGTGRFGIEESWLDRNIHVETYEASHHATWTGLSGSVTAGGGYRWALNDNVNAGPITSLNYTILHRPGVKENGNDGSRLVLGSETFNTLRSSIGVNGNWNVPLASGASIAAELQLTWDHELLDGNVVQQASFAHYRSTGFSSRNQVTGRDTLGVKAGMSYKINTDVELGIGIESELFHSGYDSIIGNLSATWRF
;
A
#
# COMPACT_ATOMS: atom_id res chain seq x y z
N MET A 1 21.11 44.08 -82.75
CA MET A 1 20.30 44.92 -83.67
C MET A 1 18.91 45.00 -83.08
N LYS A 2 18.54 46.08 -82.36
CA LYS A 2 17.79 47.28 -82.85
C LYS A 2 16.49 46.85 -83.59
N ARG A 3 15.27 47.23 -83.21
CA ARG A 3 14.70 48.57 -82.87
C ARG A 3 13.44 48.35 -81.98
N PHE A 4 13.16 49.02 -80.87
CA PHE A 4 12.80 50.43 -80.60
C PHE A 4 11.66 51.03 -81.44
N PHE A 5 10.48 51.20 -80.82
CA PHE A 5 9.71 52.45 -80.83
C PHE A 5 8.92 52.59 -79.52
N MET A 6 9.15 53.72 -78.84
CA MET A 6 8.34 54.28 -77.75
C MET A 6 7.09 54.94 -78.32
N THR A 7 5.96 54.87 -77.59
CA THR A 7 5.20 56.08 -77.22
C THR A 7 4.29 55.80 -76.02
N THR A 8 4.49 56.61 -74.99
CA THR A 8 3.73 56.76 -73.74
C THR A 8 2.44 57.55 -73.96
N ALA A 9 1.36 57.16 -73.26
CA ALA A 9 0.57 57.99 -72.33
C ALA A 9 -0.92 57.61 -72.28
N LEU A 10 -1.33 57.14 -71.09
CA LEU A 10 -2.61 57.38 -70.40
C LEU A 10 -3.93 57.17 -71.16
N ILE A 11 -4.66 56.11 -70.78
CA ILE A 11 -5.99 56.14 -70.11
C ILE A 11 -6.45 54.68 -70.00
N GLY A 12 -6.79 54.25 -68.78
CA GLY A 12 -7.42 52.95 -68.56
C GLY A 12 -6.99 52.30 -67.25
N LEU A 13 -7.41 52.89 -66.13
CA LEU A 13 -7.44 52.24 -64.82
C LEU A 13 -8.18 50.89 -64.92
N LEU A 14 -7.41 49.81 -64.84
CA LEU A 14 -7.85 48.56 -64.23
C LEU A 14 -6.73 48.18 -63.27
N ALA A 15 -6.75 48.80 -62.10
CA ALA A 15 -6.01 48.29 -60.95
C ALA A 15 -6.63 46.92 -60.65
N SER A 16 -5.91 45.86 -60.97
CA SER A 16 -6.08 44.60 -60.26
C SER A 16 -5.81 44.90 -58.78
N ASN A 17 -6.86 44.94 -57.97
CA ASN A 17 -6.78 44.99 -56.50
C ASN A 17 -6.12 43.69 -56.02
N ASN A 18 -4.80 43.60 -56.15
CA ASN A 18 -4.03 42.53 -55.52
C ASN A 18 -3.77 42.95 -54.08
N SER A 19 -4.73 42.65 -53.20
CA SER A 19 -4.55 42.59 -51.76
C SER A 19 -3.47 41.55 -51.44
N TYR A 20 -2.41 41.91 -50.73
CA TYR A 20 -1.40 40.96 -50.24
C TYR A 20 -1.62 40.82 -48.75
N ALA A 21 -2.08 39.64 -48.30
CA ALA A 21 -2.15 39.32 -46.88
C ALA A 21 -0.76 39.52 -46.25
N GLY A 22 -0.69 40.25 -45.12
CA GLY A 22 0.56 40.54 -44.43
C GLY A 22 1.28 39.29 -43.91
N GLU A 23 0.53 38.22 -43.59
CA GLU A 23 1.07 36.94 -43.12
C GLU A 23 0.24 35.74 -43.62
N SER A 24 0.90 34.60 -43.88
CA SER A 24 0.22 33.35 -44.25
C SER A 24 0.88 32.12 -43.62
N TYR A 25 0.05 31.20 -43.14
CA TYR A 25 0.48 29.99 -42.42
C TYR A 25 -0.20 28.75 -42.99
N LEU A 26 0.56 27.65 -43.10
CA LEU A 26 0.02 26.34 -43.44
C LEU A 26 -0.36 25.58 -42.17
N VAL A 27 -1.55 24.98 -42.19
CA VAL A 27 -2.06 24.12 -41.13
C VAL A 27 -2.16 22.70 -41.65
N TYR A 28 -1.56 21.77 -40.91
CA TYR A 28 -1.44 20.37 -41.31
C TYR A 28 -2.35 19.48 -40.46
N ASN A 29 -2.88 18.42 -41.05
CA ASN A 29 -3.55 17.36 -40.31
C ASN A 29 -2.53 16.39 -39.65
N PRO A 30 -2.99 15.43 -38.83
CA PRO A 30 -2.11 14.44 -38.19
C PRO A 30 -1.29 13.57 -39.16
N GLN A 31 -1.70 13.45 -40.42
CA GLN A 31 -0.98 12.74 -41.49
C GLN A 31 0.02 13.64 -42.23
N ASN A 32 0.25 14.86 -41.73
CA ASN A 32 1.17 15.85 -42.27
C ASN A 32 0.81 16.35 -43.68
N ILE A 33 -0.49 16.39 -44.00
CA ILE A 33 -1.05 17.00 -45.22
C ILE A 33 -1.48 18.42 -44.89
N ALA A 34 -1.06 19.40 -45.69
CA ALA A 34 -1.51 20.79 -45.54
C ALA A 34 -2.99 20.90 -45.93
N VAL A 35 -3.86 21.07 -44.94
CA VAL A 35 -5.31 21.17 -45.13
C VAL A 35 -5.72 22.61 -45.39
N PHE A 36 -5.20 23.56 -44.60
CA PHE A 36 -5.55 24.97 -44.72
C PHE A 36 -4.31 25.85 -44.96
N GLN A 37 -4.50 26.89 -45.77
CA GLN A 37 -3.63 28.06 -45.82
C GLN A 37 -4.39 29.22 -45.19
N VAL A 38 -4.02 29.61 -43.99
CA VAL A 38 -4.61 30.74 -43.26
C VAL A 38 -3.87 32.01 -43.66
N ARG A 39 -4.60 33.07 -44.02
CA ARG A 39 -4.08 34.37 -44.42
C ARG A 39 -4.64 35.44 -43.50
N PHE A 40 -3.76 36.14 -42.79
CA PHE A 40 -4.16 37.22 -41.90
C PHE A 40 -4.02 38.56 -42.60
N PHE A 41 -5.06 39.39 -42.53
CA PHE A 41 -5.10 40.74 -43.08
C PHE A 41 -5.04 41.72 -41.91
N ASN A 42 -3.98 42.52 -41.87
CA ASN A 42 -3.81 43.64 -40.94
C ASN A 42 -4.42 44.92 -41.53
N VAL A 43 -4.45 45.99 -40.75
CA VAL A 43 -4.90 47.31 -41.20
C VAL A 43 -4.06 47.77 -42.40
N GLY A 44 -4.71 47.97 -43.54
CA GLY A 44 -4.07 48.42 -44.79
C GLY A 44 -3.68 47.31 -45.77
N ASP A 45 -3.93 46.02 -45.47
CA ASP A 45 -3.66 44.90 -46.37
C ASP A 45 -4.73 44.72 -47.49
N GLY A 46 -5.78 45.53 -47.45
CA GLY A 46 -6.89 45.54 -48.42
C GLY A 46 -8.06 44.65 -48.03
N PRO A 47 -9.09 44.55 -48.90
CA PRO A 47 -10.32 43.83 -48.59
C PRO A 47 -10.13 42.31 -48.63
N PHE A 48 -10.84 41.61 -47.73
CA PHE A 48 -10.66 40.16 -47.55
C PHE A 48 -11.97 39.35 -47.45
N MET A 49 -13.11 40.00 -47.21
CA MET A 49 -14.45 39.38 -47.04
C MET A 49 -15.52 40.28 -47.66
N PRO A 50 -16.55 39.73 -48.32
CA PRO A 50 -17.65 40.53 -48.89
C PRO A 50 -18.50 41.18 -47.79
N ASP A 51 -18.97 42.41 -48.05
CA ASP A 51 -19.97 43.13 -47.24
C ASP A 51 -20.75 44.15 -48.11
N TRP A 52 -21.90 44.63 -47.64
CA TRP A 52 -22.77 45.58 -48.33
C TRP A 52 -22.85 46.95 -47.61
N PRO A 53 -22.52 48.07 -48.27
CA PRO A 53 -22.31 48.22 -49.72
C PRO A 53 -20.84 48.07 -50.18
N GLY A 54 -19.88 47.74 -49.31
CA GLY A 54 -18.48 47.60 -49.68
C GLY A 54 -17.78 46.51 -48.85
N ALA A 55 -16.77 45.86 -49.43
CA ALA A 55 -16.06 44.75 -48.81
C ALA A 55 -15.36 45.14 -47.49
N TYR A 56 -15.29 44.21 -46.54
CA TYR A 56 -14.58 44.40 -45.28
C TYR A 56 -13.07 44.52 -45.48
N GLU A 57 -12.49 45.52 -44.82
CA GLU A 57 -11.06 45.70 -44.59
C GLU A 57 -10.78 45.67 -43.09
N SER A 58 -9.63 45.10 -42.69
CA SER A 58 -9.28 44.99 -41.27
C SER A 58 -9.18 46.36 -40.61
N THR A 59 -9.90 46.55 -39.50
CA THR A 59 -9.95 47.83 -38.77
C THR A 59 -9.02 47.88 -37.55
N TRP A 60 -8.45 46.75 -37.13
CA TRP A 60 -7.41 46.65 -36.10
C TRP A 60 -6.54 45.39 -36.28
N ASP A 61 -5.36 45.34 -35.66
CA ASP A 61 -4.43 44.21 -35.87
C ASP A 61 -4.55 43.14 -34.78
N LEU A 62 -4.61 41.87 -35.19
CA LEU A 62 -4.48 40.73 -34.27
C LEU A 62 -3.05 40.61 -33.77
N GLY A 63 -2.90 40.48 -32.44
CA GLY A 63 -1.62 40.16 -31.82
C GLY A 63 -1.16 38.73 -32.13
N GLN A 64 0.13 38.43 -31.90
CA GLN A 64 0.72 37.12 -32.21
C GLN A 64 -0.04 35.96 -31.54
N GLN A 65 -0.38 36.10 -30.25
CA GLN A 65 -1.09 35.06 -29.51
C GLN A 65 -2.50 34.81 -30.05
N GLN A 66 -3.21 35.85 -30.49
CA GLN A 66 -4.53 35.72 -31.08
C GLN A 66 -4.46 34.98 -32.43
N LYS A 67 -3.46 35.31 -33.26
CA LYS A 67 -3.16 34.59 -34.49
C LYS A 67 -2.86 33.12 -34.22
N GLU A 68 -2.03 32.82 -33.22
CA GLU A 68 -1.71 31.44 -32.83
C GLU A 68 -2.95 30.64 -32.39
N LYS A 69 -3.84 31.23 -31.59
CA LYS A 69 -5.13 30.63 -31.19
C LYS A 69 -6.04 30.36 -32.38
N ILE A 70 -6.12 31.28 -33.33
CA ILE A 70 -6.87 31.07 -34.57
C ILE A 70 -6.27 29.91 -35.37
N LEU A 71 -4.94 29.79 -35.42
CA LEU A 71 -4.29 28.63 -36.04
C LEU A 71 -4.61 27.32 -35.31
N ASP A 72 -4.73 27.33 -33.97
CA ASP A 72 -5.18 26.17 -33.19
C ASP A 72 -6.63 25.75 -33.51
N ALA A 73 -7.53 26.72 -33.71
CA ALA A 73 -8.88 26.45 -34.20
C ALA A 73 -8.88 25.76 -35.57
N MET A 74 -8.01 26.21 -36.48
CA MET A 74 -7.86 25.58 -37.80
C MET A 74 -7.23 24.19 -37.69
N ARG A 75 -6.30 23.96 -36.74
CA ARG A 75 -5.74 22.63 -36.46
C ARG A 75 -6.81 21.65 -35.98
N TYR A 76 -7.75 22.10 -35.14
CA TYR A 76 -8.89 21.29 -34.75
C TYR A 76 -9.70 20.82 -35.97
N TRP A 77 -10.05 21.74 -36.88
CA TRP A 77 -10.77 21.36 -38.11
C TRP A 77 -9.95 20.44 -39.02
N ALA A 78 -8.64 20.65 -39.13
CA ALA A 78 -7.73 19.79 -39.89
C ALA A 78 -7.57 18.40 -39.27
N GLU A 79 -7.77 18.27 -37.95
CA GLU A 79 -7.81 16.99 -37.26
C GLU A 79 -9.14 16.26 -37.47
N VAL A 80 -10.26 16.99 -37.42
CA VAL A 80 -11.62 16.43 -37.52
C VAL A 80 -11.98 15.99 -38.93
N ILE A 81 -11.69 16.83 -39.93
CA ILE A 81 -12.09 16.58 -41.32
C ILE A 81 -10.93 15.94 -42.05
N THR A 82 -11.18 14.77 -42.65
CA THR A 82 -10.25 14.17 -43.61
C THR A 82 -10.61 14.67 -45.02
N PRO A 83 -9.86 15.63 -45.59
CA PRO A 83 -10.20 16.16 -46.91
C PRO A 83 -9.89 15.14 -48.02
N ARG A 84 -10.63 15.23 -49.13
CA ARG A 84 -10.33 14.45 -50.33
C ARG A 84 -9.06 15.01 -51.02
N PRO A 85 -8.16 14.17 -51.54
CA PRO A 85 -6.98 14.64 -52.26
C PRO A 85 -7.35 15.35 -53.57
N GLY A 86 -6.85 16.58 -53.77
CA GLY A 86 -6.97 17.28 -55.05
C GLY A 86 -6.75 18.79 -55.00
N GLN A 87 -7.49 19.50 -54.15
CA GLN A 87 -7.57 20.98 -54.13
C GLN A 87 -7.13 21.62 -52.82
N LEU A 88 -6.22 20.96 -52.11
CA LEU A 88 -5.65 21.46 -50.85
C LEU A 88 -4.31 22.18 -51.10
N PRO A 89 -3.92 23.13 -50.23
CA PRO A 89 -4.64 23.57 -49.04
C PRO A 89 -5.81 24.51 -49.38
N ALA A 90 -6.94 24.35 -48.66
CA ALA A 90 -8.04 25.31 -48.72
C ALA A 90 -7.62 26.63 -48.06
N ILE A 91 -7.85 27.74 -48.77
CA ILE A 91 -7.40 29.08 -48.36
C ILE A 91 -8.47 29.74 -47.49
N ILE A 92 -8.09 30.20 -46.29
CA ILE A 92 -8.96 30.90 -45.34
C ILE A 92 -8.43 32.30 -45.09
N ASN A 93 -9.21 33.33 -45.38
CA ASN A 93 -8.86 34.71 -45.05
C ASN A 93 -9.42 35.09 -43.67
N VAL A 94 -8.60 35.78 -42.88
CA VAL A 94 -8.95 36.24 -41.53
C VAL A 94 -8.62 37.71 -41.39
N GLY A 95 -9.60 38.51 -40.97
CA GLY A 95 -9.40 39.93 -40.67
C GLY A 95 -10.25 40.39 -39.49
N THR A 96 -10.43 41.71 -39.34
CA THR A 96 -11.02 42.28 -38.12
C THR A 96 -11.93 43.49 -38.37
N PHE A 97 -12.92 43.71 -37.49
CA PHE A 97 -13.81 44.88 -37.49
C PHE A 97 -14.03 45.45 -36.08
N ASN A 98 -14.60 46.65 -36.00
CA ASN A 98 -14.77 47.37 -34.74
C ASN A 98 -16.04 46.98 -33.96
N ASP A 99 -16.79 45.98 -34.43
CA ASP A 99 -18.02 45.52 -33.78
C ASP A 99 -17.70 44.47 -32.71
N GLU A 100 -18.56 44.34 -31.71
CA GLU A 100 -18.46 43.32 -30.66
C GLU A 100 -19.14 42.03 -31.12
N ASN A 101 -18.62 41.45 -32.20
CA ASN A 101 -19.18 40.25 -32.83
C ASN A 101 -18.07 39.45 -33.55
N ALA A 102 -18.43 38.32 -34.15
CA ALA A 102 -17.65 37.68 -35.20
C ALA A 102 -18.58 37.17 -36.30
N GLU A 103 -18.07 37.05 -37.52
CA GLU A 103 -18.85 36.55 -38.65
C GLU A 103 -18.00 35.65 -39.54
N GLY A 104 -18.61 34.58 -40.06
CA GLY A 104 -17.98 33.63 -40.98
C GLY A 104 -18.80 33.41 -42.24
N SER A 105 -18.13 33.29 -43.39
CA SER A 105 -18.80 33.08 -44.68
C SER A 105 -17.96 32.25 -45.67
N SER A 106 -18.64 31.72 -46.68
CA SER A 106 -18.04 31.10 -47.85
C SER A 106 -19.04 31.13 -48.99
N ASP A 107 -18.66 31.70 -50.12
CA ASP A 107 -19.55 31.82 -51.28
C ASP A 107 -19.95 30.46 -51.84
N SER A 108 -21.10 30.43 -52.51
CA SER A 108 -21.65 29.21 -53.10
C SER A 108 -21.05 28.89 -54.48
N VAL A 109 -20.84 27.60 -54.75
CA VAL A 109 -20.50 27.02 -56.06
C VAL A 109 -21.69 26.17 -56.52
N THR A 110 -22.23 26.48 -57.70
CA THR A 110 -23.44 25.84 -58.23
C THR A 110 -23.10 24.73 -59.24
N ASP A 111 -23.37 23.47 -58.88
CA ASP A 111 -23.36 22.32 -59.80
C ASP A 111 -24.79 21.86 -60.14
N SER A 112 -25.60 22.82 -60.62
CA SER A 112 -26.91 22.65 -61.28
C SER A 112 -28.09 22.00 -60.51
N ILE A 113 -27.93 21.43 -59.30
CA ILE A 113 -29.08 21.03 -58.43
C ILE A 113 -28.84 21.27 -56.92
N ILE A 114 -27.63 21.10 -56.40
CA ILE A 114 -27.27 21.39 -54.99
C ILE A 114 -26.10 22.37 -54.99
N SER A 115 -26.18 23.41 -54.15
CA SER A 115 -25.09 24.35 -53.96
C SER A 115 -24.21 23.94 -52.78
N LEU A 116 -22.89 23.96 -52.97
CA LEU A 116 -21.90 23.78 -51.91
C LEU A 116 -21.20 25.12 -51.67
N THR A 117 -20.70 25.36 -50.47
CA THR A 117 -19.77 26.48 -50.27
C THR A 117 -18.44 26.21 -50.98
N GLN A 118 -17.67 27.25 -51.32
CA GLN A 118 -16.34 27.10 -51.91
C GLN A 118 -15.43 26.28 -50.99
N LEU A 119 -15.54 26.43 -49.66
CA LEU A 119 -14.77 25.61 -48.73
C LEU A 119 -15.21 24.14 -48.73
N GLN A 120 -16.52 23.86 -48.77
CA GLN A 120 -17.06 22.51 -48.95
C GLN A 120 -16.52 21.87 -50.25
N GLY A 121 -16.50 22.63 -51.34
CA GLY A 121 -15.98 22.19 -52.64
C GLY A 121 -14.51 21.80 -52.56
N ALA A 122 -13.66 22.69 -52.04
CA ALA A 122 -12.22 22.44 -51.92
C ALA A 122 -11.89 21.20 -51.08
N LEU A 123 -12.55 21.03 -49.92
CA LEU A 123 -12.34 19.89 -49.04
C LEU A 123 -12.88 18.57 -49.63
N ASN A 124 -13.80 18.64 -50.60
CA ASN A 124 -14.33 17.50 -51.35
C ASN A 124 -13.73 17.33 -52.75
N SER A 125 -12.68 18.09 -53.10
CA SER A 125 -12.02 18.06 -54.41
C SER A 125 -12.94 18.41 -55.59
N ILE A 126 -13.84 19.38 -55.40
CA ILE A 126 -14.73 19.93 -56.41
C ILE A 126 -14.23 21.31 -56.80
N ASP A 127 -13.97 21.54 -58.10
CA ASP A 127 -13.52 22.84 -58.62
C ASP A 127 -14.49 23.97 -58.23
N THR A 128 -13.94 24.94 -57.52
CA THR A 128 -14.68 26.06 -56.91
C THR A 128 -14.72 27.30 -57.78
N GLY A 129 -14.02 27.28 -58.93
CA GLY A 129 -13.98 28.41 -59.87
C GLY A 129 -13.16 29.58 -59.34
N GLU A 130 -13.60 30.81 -59.68
CA GLU A 130 -12.95 32.03 -59.20
C GLU A 130 -13.20 32.22 -57.70
N LEU A 131 -12.13 32.33 -56.92
CA LEU A 131 -12.18 32.43 -55.47
C LEU A 131 -12.53 33.84 -55.00
N THR A 132 -13.49 33.94 -54.08
CA THR A 132 -13.91 35.20 -53.49
C THR A 132 -12.79 35.76 -52.60
N PHE A 133 -12.28 36.95 -52.94
CA PHE A 133 -11.06 37.54 -52.34
C PHE A 133 -9.85 36.58 -52.34
N GLY A 134 -9.75 35.69 -53.34
CA GLY A 134 -8.66 34.73 -53.44
C GLY A 134 -8.66 33.64 -52.36
N SER A 135 -9.78 33.42 -51.67
CA SER A 135 -9.95 32.41 -50.62
C SER A 135 -11.22 31.58 -50.81
N HIS A 136 -11.26 30.42 -50.14
CA HIS A 136 -12.41 29.52 -50.16
C HIS A 136 -13.39 29.81 -49.03
N ALA A 137 -12.94 30.42 -47.93
CA ALA A 137 -13.79 30.95 -46.86
C ALA A 137 -13.10 32.13 -46.18
N GLN A 138 -13.91 32.90 -45.46
CA GLN A 138 -13.50 34.12 -44.77
C GLN A 138 -14.17 34.14 -43.39
N PHE A 139 -13.46 34.65 -42.38
CA PHE A 139 -14.12 35.09 -41.16
C PHE A 139 -13.46 36.35 -40.60
N ILE A 140 -14.24 37.13 -39.86
CA ILE A 140 -13.86 38.41 -39.30
C ILE A 140 -14.04 38.40 -37.79
N MET A 141 -13.04 38.92 -37.09
CA MET A 141 -13.01 38.98 -35.62
C MET A 141 -13.23 40.40 -35.12
N GLY A 142 -14.22 40.56 -34.24
CA GLY A 142 -14.57 41.83 -33.61
C GLY A 142 -13.82 42.11 -32.32
N LYS A 143 -14.11 43.26 -31.71
CA LYS A 143 -13.54 43.68 -30.42
C LYS A 143 -14.32 43.09 -29.25
N MET A 144 -14.18 41.78 -29.07
CA MET A 144 -14.69 41.07 -27.89
C MET A 144 -13.64 41.00 -26.78
N ASP A 145 -14.05 40.77 -25.52
CA ASP A 145 -13.14 40.55 -24.39
C ASP A 145 -12.51 39.15 -24.46
N PHE A 146 -11.62 38.93 -25.42
CA PHE A 146 -10.94 37.66 -25.61
C PHE A 146 -9.97 37.34 -24.48
N ASP A 147 -9.83 36.04 -24.19
CA ASP A 147 -8.86 35.56 -23.21
C ASP A 147 -7.40 35.76 -23.66
N ASP A 148 -6.51 36.11 -22.73
CA ASP A 148 -5.10 36.41 -22.95
C ASP A 148 -4.15 35.30 -22.45
N VAL A 149 -4.69 34.14 -22.08
CA VAL A 149 -3.88 33.00 -21.64
C VAL A 149 -3.43 32.13 -22.83
N PRO A 150 -2.27 31.44 -22.75
CA PRO A 150 -1.87 30.49 -23.77
C PRO A 150 -2.90 29.37 -23.97
N TYR A 151 -3.13 28.98 -25.22
CA TYR A 151 -4.06 27.91 -25.54
C TYR A 151 -3.59 26.59 -24.93
N VAL A 152 -4.50 25.92 -24.24
CA VAL A 152 -4.34 24.54 -23.79
C VAL A 152 -5.68 23.86 -24.10
N PRO A 153 -5.68 22.78 -24.89
CA PRO A 153 -6.92 22.06 -25.21
C PRO A 153 -7.68 21.68 -23.94
N ALA A 154 -8.98 21.95 -23.94
CA ALA A 154 -9.88 21.66 -22.83
C ALA A 154 -11.29 21.40 -23.37
N GLN A 155 -12.07 20.56 -22.68
CA GLN A 155 -13.47 20.30 -22.99
C GLN A 155 -14.42 21.44 -22.57
N LEU A 156 -13.94 22.34 -21.72
CA LEU A 156 -14.66 23.50 -21.17
C LEU A 156 -13.81 24.77 -21.35
N PRO A 157 -14.43 25.95 -21.56
CA PRO A 157 -13.71 27.21 -21.59
C PRO A 157 -12.93 27.46 -20.28
N ARG A 158 -11.66 27.86 -20.41
CA ARG A 158 -10.71 27.90 -19.27
C ARG A 158 -10.74 29.19 -18.47
N THR A 159 -11.21 30.28 -19.06
CA THR A 159 -11.26 31.60 -18.42
C THR A 159 -12.67 32.15 -18.45
N GLY A 160 -12.95 33.18 -17.65
CA GLY A 160 -14.24 33.87 -17.69
C GLY A 160 -14.38 34.87 -18.85
N LYS A 161 -13.43 34.89 -19.79
CA LYS A 161 -13.41 35.74 -20.98
C LYS A 161 -13.84 34.96 -22.23
N THR A 162 -14.12 35.66 -23.32
CA THR A 162 -14.51 35.04 -24.59
C THR A 162 -13.41 34.12 -25.11
N ASP A 163 -13.74 32.86 -25.38
CA ASP A 163 -12.78 31.85 -25.83
C ASP A 163 -12.52 31.99 -27.33
N LEU A 164 -11.42 32.62 -27.70
CA LEU A 164 -11.09 32.96 -29.10
C LEU A 164 -10.99 31.73 -30.00
N VAL A 165 -10.47 30.61 -29.49
CA VAL A 165 -10.35 29.37 -30.28
C VAL A 165 -11.72 28.84 -30.64
N SER A 166 -12.63 28.77 -29.67
CA SER A 166 -13.98 28.26 -29.89
C SER A 166 -14.79 29.17 -30.82
N VAL A 167 -14.62 30.50 -30.72
CA VAL A 167 -15.21 31.46 -31.68
C VAL A 167 -14.66 31.22 -33.09
N ALA A 168 -13.34 31.08 -33.27
CA ALA A 168 -12.77 30.80 -34.59
C ALA A 168 -13.20 29.44 -35.17
N VAL A 169 -13.39 28.43 -34.33
CA VAL A 169 -13.97 27.14 -34.73
C VAL A 169 -15.42 27.32 -35.17
N HIS A 170 -16.20 28.12 -34.45
CA HIS A 170 -17.59 28.46 -34.75
C HIS A 170 -17.70 29.17 -36.11
N GLU A 171 -16.96 30.26 -36.32
CA GLU A 171 -17.08 31.07 -37.54
C GLU A 171 -16.71 30.28 -38.80
N LEU A 172 -15.66 29.45 -38.73
CA LEU A 172 -15.31 28.60 -39.87
C LEU A 172 -16.41 27.59 -40.19
N ALA A 173 -17.21 27.18 -39.21
CA ALA A 173 -18.28 26.21 -39.43
C ALA A 173 -19.38 26.73 -40.36
N HIS A 174 -19.64 28.04 -40.36
CA HIS A 174 -20.50 28.68 -41.37
C HIS A 174 -19.91 28.53 -42.77
N GLY A 175 -18.59 28.73 -42.91
CA GLY A 175 -17.86 28.44 -44.14
C GLY A 175 -17.91 26.96 -44.56
N LEU A 176 -17.97 26.03 -43.61
CA LEU A 176 -18.20 24.59 -43.84
C LEU A 176 -19.65 24.26 -44.26
N GLY A 177 -20.50 25.28 -44.42
CA GLY A 177 -21.85 25.16 -44.94
C GLY A 177 -22.93 25.00 -43.88
N ILE A 178 -22.62 25.21 -42.58
CA ILE A 178 -23.64 25.43 -41.54
C ILE A 178 -24.22 26.83 -41.75
N SER A 179 -25.01 26.98 -42.79
CA SER A 179 -25.61 28.24 -43.21
C SER A 179 -26.86 27.93 -44.00
N ASN A 180 -27.93 28.63 -43.70
CA ASN A 180 -29.20 28.46 -44.36
C ASN A 180 -29.33 29.45 -45.50
N MET A 181 -29.70 28.96 -46.69
CA MET A 181 -29.85 29.78 -47.89
C MET A 181 -31.23 30.46 -47.88
N VAL A 182 -31.43 31.42 -46.98
CA VAL A 182 -32.70 32.14 -46.77
C VAL A 182 -32.51 33.62 -47.04
N THR A 183 -33.50 34.25 -47.69
CA THR A 183 -33.56 35.69 -47.89
C THR A 183 -34.93 36.24 -47.54
N ASP A 184 -34.97 37.51 -47.14
CA ASP A 184 -36.22 38.23 -46.96
C ASP A 184 -36.79 38.71 -48.30
N LEU A 185 -37.96 38.20 -48.69
CA LEU A 185 -38.61 38.52 -49.98
C LEU A 185 -38.91 40.01 -50.14
N GLN A 186 -39.19 40.73 -49.05
CA GLN A 186 -39.50 42.16 -49.06
C GLN A 186 -38.29 43.05 -48.78
N GLY A 187 -37.09 42.47 -48.72
CA GLY A 187 -35.84 43.17 -48.41
C GLY A 187 -35.35 42.91 -46.98
N SER A 188 -34.06 43.14 -46.74
CA SER A 188 -33.40 42.86 -45.46
C SER A 188 -34.12 43.51 -44.27
N GLY A 189 -34.30 42.77 -43.17
CA GLY A 189 -34.94 43.24 -41.94
C GLY A 189 -36.47 43.34 -42.02
N THR A 190 -37.09 42.79 -43.06
CA THR A 190 -38.56 42.71 -43.15
C THR A 190 -39.14 41.48 -42.48
N PHE A 191 -38.28 40.52 -42.08
CA PHE A 191 -38.68 39.25 -41.48
C PHE A 191 -39.67 38.49 -42.37
N THR A 192 -39.39 38.43 -43.67
CA THR A 192 -40.17 37.69 -44.67
C THR A 192 -39.36 36.51 -45.24
N PRO A 193 -38.85 35.60 -44.39
CA PRO A 193 -37.87 34.61 -44.78
C PRO A 193 -38.42 33.60 -45.77
N THR A 194 -37.68 33.36 -46.84
CA THR A 194 -37.99 32.37 -47.87
C THR A 194 -36.72 31.64 -48.26
N PHE A 195 -36.81 30.31 -48.39
CA PHE A 195 -35.68 29.53 -48.90
C PHE A 195 -35.38 29.97 -50.34
N ASN A 196 -34.11 30.21 -50.64
CA ASN A 196 -33.67 30.58 -51.98
C ASN A 196 -34.04 29.48 -52.99
N THR A 197 -34.35 29.88 -54.23
CA THR A 197 -34.58 28.90 -55.31
C THR A 197 -33.25 28.30 -55.77
N GLU A 198 -32.26 29.17 -55.97
CA GLU A 198 -30.84 28.83 -56.08
C GLU A 198 -30.03 29.96 -55.43
N PRO A 199 -28.99 29.66 -54.62
CA PRO A 199 -28.52 28.34 -54.22
C PRO A 199 -29.44 27.64 -53.19
N PHE A 200 -29.61 26.31 -53.30
CA PHE A 200 -30.25 25.46 -52.28
C PHE A 200 -29.20 24.49 -51.72
N GLY A 201 -28.76 24.74 -50.50
CA GLY A 201 -27.56 24.13 -49.92
C GLY A 201 -27.78 22.77 -49.27
N SER A 202 -26.68 22.04 -49.02
CA SER A 202 -26.72 20.75 -48.32
C SER A 202 -27.38 20.88 -46.94
N TRP A 203 -27.06 21.91 -46.14
CA TRP A 203 -27.70 22.17 -44.85
C TRP A 203 -29.23 22.23 -44.95
N THR A 204 -29.73 23.10 -45.82
CA THR A 204 -31.17 23.34 -46.00
C THR A 204 -31.92 22.08 -46.43
N SER A 205 -31.34 21.23 -47.29
CA SER A 205 -31.98 19.99 -47.76
C SER A 205 -32.31 18.98 -46.65
N HIS A 206 -31.59 19.07 -45.54
CA HIS A 206 -31.76 18.20 -44.37
C HIS A 206 -32.69 18.79 -43.30
N LEU A 207 -33.15 20.04 -43.46
CA LEU A 207 -34.08 20.66 -42.52
C LEU A 207 -35.48 20.07 -42.60
N ARG A 208 -36.14 20.02 -41.45
CA ARG A 208 -37.50 19.57 -41.23
C ARG A 208 -38.27 20.55 -40.38
N ASP A 209 -39.53 20.78 -40.75
CA ASP A 209 -40.43 21.66 -40.00
C ASP A 209 -41.00 20.94 -38.75
N ASN A 210 -41.89 21.61 -38.02
CA ASN A 210 -42.50 21.07 -36.79
C ASN A 210 -43.28 19.75 -37.00
N ARG A 211 -43.63 19.40 -38.24
CA ARG A 211 -44.39 18.20 -38.62
C ARG A 211 -43.52 17.17 -39.34
N GLY A 212 -42.23 17.44 -39.50
CA GLY A 212 -41.30 16.57 -40.22
C GLY A 212 -41.35 16.70 -41.73
N ASN A 213 -41.93 17.77 -42.29
CA ASN A 213 -41.88 18.01 -43.72
C ASN A 213 -40.51 18.57 -44.13
N PRO A 214 -39.94 18.13 -45.26
CA PRO A 214 -38.66 18.64 -45.76
C PRO A 214 -38.78 20.06 -46.32
N ALA A 215 -37.71 20.85 -46.15
CA ALA A 215 -37.54 22.14 -46.82
C ALA A 215 -37.49 21.98 -48.35
N ARG A 216 -37.96 22.99 -49.08
CA ARG A 216 -38.00 23.01 -50.56
C ARG A 216 -37.51 24.36 -51.11
N PRO A 217 -36.91 24.40 -52.30
CA PRO A 217 -36.51 25.65 -52.95
C PRO A 217 -37.70 26.61 -53.12
N GLY A 218 -37.49 27.90 -52.82
CA GLY A 218 -38.52 28.94 -52.96
C GLY A 218 -39.65 28.90 -51.92
N GLN A 219 -39.60 27.99 -50.95
CA GLN A 219 -40.66 27.82 -49.96
C GLN A 219 -40.59 28.91 -48.88
N VAL A 220 -41.73 29.57 -48.62
CA VAL A 220 -41.84 30.57 -47.54
C VAL A 220 -41.72 29.89 -46.17
N ILE A 221 -41.06 30.56 -45.22
CA ILE A 221 -40.89 30.07 -43.85
C ILE A 221 -41.92 30.75 -42.95
N LEU A 222 -42.70 29.95 -42.23
CA LEU A 222 -43.66 30.43 -41.24
C LEU A 222 -43.05 30.27 -39.86
N CYS A 223 -42.77 31.40 -39.20
CA CYS A 223 -42.24 31.43 -37.83
C CYS A 223 -43.04 32.40 -36.95
N ASN A 224 -42.85 32.31 -35.63
CA ASN A 224 -43.36 33.32 -34.72
C ASN A 224 -42.52 34.60 -34.90
N GLY A 225 -43.15 35.75 -35.12
CA GLY A 225 -42.46 37.03 -35.42
C GLY A 225 -42.15 37.29 -36.90
N CYS A 226 -42.29 36.30 -37.78
CA CYS A 226 -42.17 36.48 -39.23
C CYS A 226 -43.42 37.18 -39.83
N ASN A 227 -43.21 38.03 -40.84
CA ASN A 227 -44.23 38.80 -41.57
C ASN A 227 -44.73 38.12 -42.86
N ASN A 228 -44.45 36.83 -43.05
CA ASN A 228 -44.99 36.07 -44.19
C ASN A 228 -46.50 35.82 -44.03
N PRO A 229 -47.31 35.95 -45.11
CA PRO A 229 -48.70 35.51 -45.09
C PRO A 229 -48.76 33.99 -44.87
N TRP A 230 -49.84 33.52 -44.23
CA TRP A 230 -50.03 32.09 -44.02
C TRP A 230 -50.11 31.34 -45.35
N ASP A 231 -49.28 30.30 -45.49
CA ASP A 231 -49.24 29.40 -46.64
C ASP A 231 -49.36 27.93 -46.15
N PRO A 232 -50.36 27.15 -46.59
CA PRO A 232 -50.48 25.73 -46.22
C PRO A 232 -49.32 24.85 -46.71
N GLN A 233 -48.54 25.31 -47.68
CA GLN A 233 -47.32 24.65 -48.18
C GLN A 233 -46.03 25.29 -47.61
N GLY A 234 -46.13 26.31 -46.76
CA GLY A 234 -44.97 26.92 -46.11
C GLY A 234 -44.26 25.98 -45.16
N PHE A 235 -42.98 26.24 -44.90
CA PHE A 235 -42.18 25.52 -43.93
C PHE A 235 -42.57 25.98 -42.52
N ASP A 236 -43.37 25.19 -41.81
CA ASP A 236 -44.04 25.62 -40.57
C ASP A 236 -43.19 25.33 -39.33
N VAL A 237 -42.42 26.35 -38.90
CA VAL A 237 -41.58 26.37 -37.70
C VAL A 237 -42.12 27.31 -36.62
N ARG A 238 -43.42 27.63 -36.61
CA ARG A 238 -44.04 28.52 -35.61
C ARG A 238 -43.97 28.05 -34.15
N LEU A 239 -43.80 26.75 -33.92
CA LEU A 239 -43.53 26.18 -32.59
C LEU A 239 -42.04 26.20 -32.20
N ASP A 240 -41.16 26.70 -33.07
CA ASP A 240 -39.71 26.78 -32.89
C ASP A 240 -39.06 25.41 -32.59
N LYS A 241 -39.52 24.37 -33.30
CA LYS A 241 -39.05 22.97 -33.18
C LYS A 241 -38.56 22.41 -34.52
N GLY A 242 -37.96 23.26 -35.35
CA GLY A 242 -37.26 22.81 -36.54
C GLY A 242 -36.10 21.88 -36.17
N TYR A 243 -35.71 21.01 -37.10
CA TYR A 243 -34.54 20.15 -36.88
C TYR A 243 -33.85 19.76 -38.19
N PHE A 244 -32.55 19.50 -38.09
CA PHE A 244 -31.76 18.82 -39.11
C PHE A 244 -31.82 17.31 -38.89
N THR A 245 -32.05 16.53 -39.94
CA THR A 245 -32.01 15.06 -39.91
C THR A 245 -31.15 14.51 -41.05
N GLY A 246 -30.53 13.36 -40.82
CA GLY A 246 -29.73 12.65 -41.81
C GLY A 246 -29.34 11.28 -41.27
N ARG A 247 -28.76 10.44 -42.12
CA ARG A 247 -28.48 9.04 -41.78
C ARG A 247 -27.51 8.92 -40.61
N HIS A 248 -26.48 9.75 -40.58
CA HIS A 248 -25.47 9.72 -39.52
C HIS A 248 -25.98 10.38 -38.24
N VAL A 249 -26.77 11.45 -38.35
CA VAL A 249 -27.48 12.04 -37.21
C VAL A 249 -28.40 11.02 -36.55
N ASP A 250 -29.21 10.31 -37.34
CA ASP A 250 -30.14 9.28 -36.82
C ASP A 250 -29.39 8.12 -36.14
N GLU A 251 -28.22 7.75 -36.67
CA GLU A 251 -27.33 6.74 -36.06
C GLU A 251 -26.87 7.15 -34.64
N VAL A 252 -26.43 8.40 -34.48
CA VAL A 252 -25.91 8.93 -33.20
C VAL A 252 -27.03 9.17 -32.19
N LEU A 253 -28.17 9.72 -32.64
CA LEU A 253 -29.31 9.99 -31.78
C LEU A 253 -30.07 8.71 -31.41
N ALA A 254 -29.93 7.62 -32.18
CA ALA A 254 -30.54 6.32 -31.90
C ALA A 254 -32.06 6.40 -31.60
N GLY A 255 -32.77 7.31 -32.28
CA GLY A 255 -34.20 7.53 -32.13
C GLY A 255 -34.64 8.30 -30.88
N THR A 256 -33.71 8.86 -30.10
CA THR A 256 -34.05 9.59 -28.86
C THR A 256 -34.53 11.02 -29.11
N MET A 257 -34.21 11.57 -30.28
CA MET A 257 -34.62 12.88 -30.77
C MET A 257 -34.96 12.76 -32.26
N PRO A 258 -35.87 13.60 -32.81
CA PRO A 258 -36.22 13.56 -34.24
C PRO A 258 -35.07 14.02 -35.16
N GLY A 259 -34.08 14.72 -34.61
CA GLY A 259 -32.90 15.24 -35.30
C GLY A 259 -32.16 16.23 -34.41
N VAL A 260 -31.14 16.89 -34.97
CA VAL A 260 -30.43 17.99 -34.32
C VAL A 260 -31.30 19.25 -34.39
N PRO A 261 -31.69 19.87 -33.26
CA PRO A 261 -32.62 21.00 -33.27
C PRO A 261 -32.00 22.24 -33.94
N VAL A 262 -32.86 23.01 -34.61
CA VAL A 262 -32.58 24.35 -35.14
C VAL A 262 -33.74 25.28 -34.78
N LYS A 263 -33.49 26.58 -34.68
CA LYS A 263 -34.50 27.56 -34.26
C LYS A 263 -34.55 28.79 -35.15
N MET A 264 -35.70 29.45 -35.13
CA MET A 264 -35.96 30.76 -35.74
C MET A 264 -35.81 31.90 -34.74
N LEU A 265 -35.82 31.59 -33.44
CA LEU A 265 -35.78 32.59 -32.39
C LEU A 265 -34.44 32.58 -31.67
N GLY A 266 -33.92 33.77 -31.37
CA GLY A 266 -32.82 33.97 -30.44
C GLY A 266 -33.22 33.68 -28.99
N ASP A 267 -32.25 33.74 -28.08
CA ASP A 267 -32.47 33.46 -26.65
C ASP A 267 -33.42 34.49 -25.99
N ASP A 268 -33.47 35.71 -26.53
CA ASP A 268 -34.38 36.80 -26.12
C ASP A 268 -35.80 36.68 -26.74
N GLY A 269 -36.03 35.68 -27.60
CA GLY A 269 -37.29 35.44 -28.29
C GLY A 269 -37.53 36.31 -29.52
N SER A 270 -36.57 37.15 -29.93
CA SER A 270 -36.59 37.86 -31.20
C SER A 270 -36.34 36.91 -32.38
N VAL A 271 -36.72 37.31 -33.59
CA VAL A 271 -36.45 36.52 -34.80
C VAL A 271 -34.97 36.65 -35.12
N ASP A 272 -34.27 35.51 -35.17
CA ASP A 272 -32.90 35.39 -35.66
C ASP A 272 -32.88 35.68 -37.17
N ASP A 273 -32.13 36.70 -37.57
CA ASP A 273 -32.00 37.13 -38.98
C ASP A 273 -31.08 36.22 -39.80
N ASN A 274 -30.36 35.29 -39.15
CA ASN A 274 -29.61 34.21 -39.80
C ASN A 274 -30.46 32.95 -40.05
N TYR A 275 -31.70 32.91 -39.58
CA TYR A 275 -32.74 31.91 -39.90
C TYR A 275 -32.28 30.43 -39.87
N MET A 276 -32.27 29.77 -38.71
CA MET A 276 -31.92 28.34 -38.57
C MET A 276 -30.52 27.98 -39.10
N SER A 277 -29.57 28.92 -39.08
CA SER A 277 -28.15 28.69 -39.46
C SER A 277 -27.27 28.21 -38.30
N HIS A 278 -27.87 27.69 -37.23
CA HIS A 278 -27.19 27.31 -35.99
C HIS A 278 -27.71 25.97 -35.45
N ILE A 279 -26.87 25.28 -34.68
CA ILE A 279 -27.18 24.00 -34.04
C ILE A 279 -27.63 24.26 -32.61
N GLU A 280 -28.90 23.98 -32.31
CA GLU A 280 -29.54 24.31 -31.03
C GLU A 280 -29.49 23.18 -30.00
N LEU A 281 -28.43 22.36 -30.05
CA LEU A 281 -28.12 21.44 -28.96
C LEU A 281 -27.81 22.24 -27.69
N LYS A 282 -28.22 21.73 -26.54
CA LYS A 282 -28.10 22.46 -25.27
C LYS A 282 -26.63 22.79 -24.95
N ASN A 283 -26.35 24.07 -24.68
CA ASN A 283 -25.03 24.65 -24.39
C ASN A 283 -23.96 24.41 -25.48
N SER A 284 -24.38 24.03 -26.70
CA SER A 284 -23.47 23.75 -27.81
C SER A 284 -22.76 25.01 -28.28
N MET A 285 -21.52 24.87 -28.74
CA MET A 285 -20.75 26.02 -29.26
C MET A 285 -21.40 26.69 -30.47
N MET A 286 -22.18 25.96 -31.27
CA MET A 286 -22.90 26.44 -32.46
C MET A 286 -24.35 26.88 -32.19
N SER A 287 -24.76 27.01 -30.93
CA SER A 287 -26.14 27.44 -30.59
C SER A 287 -26.22 28.95 -30.39
N HIS A 288 -27.41 29.54 -30.46
CA HIS A 288 -27.64 30.94 -30.06
C HIS A 288 -27.71 31.17 -28.55
N GLN A 289 -27.60 30.11 -27.74
CA GLN A 289 -27.76 30.20 -26.29
C GLN A 289 -26.67 31.11 -25.68
N ASN A 290 -27.03 31.95 -24.72
CA ASN A 290 -26.06 32.85 -24.09
C ASN A 290 -25.00 32.10 -23.26
N TYR A 291 -25.33 30.92 -22.74
CA TYR A 291 -24.39 30.04 -22.05
C TYR A 291 -23.98 28.84 -22.93
N ARG A 292 -22.68 28.76 -23.24
CA ARG A 292 -22.07 27.68 -24.03
C ARG A 292 -20.80 27.20 -23.33
N ASN A 293 -20.81 25.96 -22.87
CA ASN A 293 -19.68 25.37 -22.14
C ASN A 293 -19.00 24.23 -22.91
N TYR A 294 -19.34 24.06 -24.18
CA TYR A 294 -18.62 23.20 -25.11
C TYR A 294 -17.61 24.04 -25.89
N THR A 295 -16.37 23.59 -25.97
CA THR A 295 -15.29 24.18 -26.81
C THR A 295 -15.14 23.45 -28.15
N THR A 296 -15.91 22.37 -28.35
CA THR A 296 -15.92 21.55 -29.55
C THR A 296 -17.34 21.17 -29.95
N PHE A 297 -17.49 20.65 -31.17
CA PHE A 297 -18.73 20.05 -31.61
C PHE A 297 -19.02 18.77 -30.82
N MET A 298 -20.29 18.53 -30.51
CA MET A 298 -20.76 17.25 -30.01
C MET A 298 -20.80 16.20 -31.14
N GLU A 299 -20.86 14.90 -30.82
CA GLU A 299 -20.88 13.82 -31.83
C GLU A 299 -22.01 14.03 -32.87
N ALA A 300 -23.21 14.44 -32.43
CA ALA A 300 -24.32 14.72 -33.33
C ALA A 300 -24.07 15.92 -34.27
N GLY A 301 -23.28 16.91 -33.85
CA GLY A 301 -22.85 18.02 -34.70
C GLY A 301 -21.83 17.58 -35.76
N LEU A 302 -20.94 16.66 -35.41
CA LEU A 302 -20.02 16.04 -36.39
C LEU A 302 -20.76 15.10 -37.35
N ALA A 303 -21.76 14.36 -36.86
CA ALA A 303 -22.61 13.50 -37.68
C ALA A 303 -23.39 14.30 -38.73
N LEU A 304 -23.89 15.47 -38.35
CA LEU A 304 -24.52 16.42 -39.26
C LEU A 304 -23.59 16.81 -40.41
N LEU A 305 -22.33 17.12 -40.12
CA LEU A 305 -21.33 17.42 -41.18
C LEU A 305 -21.11 16.22 -42.10
N GLN A 306 -21.17 14.99 -41.60
CA GLN A 306 -21.07 13.82 -42.49
C GLN A 306 -22.28 13.65 -43.39
N ASP A 307 -23.48 13.93 -42.89
CA ASP A 307 -24.68 13.97 -43.73
C ASP A 307 -24.58 15.08 -44.80
N MET A 308 -23.83 16.15 -44.54
CA MET A 308 -23.48 17.18 -45.52
C MET A 308 -22.34 16.80 -46.48
N GLY A 309 -21.78 15.59 -46.36
CA GLY A 309 -20.79 15.03 -47.30
C GLY A 309 -19.34 14.98 -46.82
N TYR A 310 -19.05 15.44 -45.59
CA TYR A 310 -17.69 15.39 -45.05
C TYR A 310 -17.24 13.99 -44.63
N GLN A 311 -15.95 13.68 -44.83
CA GLN A 311 -15.32 12.47 -44.29
C GLN A 311 -14.78 12.73 -42.88
N ILE A 312 -15.40 12.12 -41.88
CA ILE A 312 -15.07 12.26 -40.46
C ILE A 312 -15.06 10.87 -39.82
N ASP A 313 -13.99 10.52 -39.10
CA ASP A 313 -13.99 9.37 -38.18
C ASP A 313 -14.47 9.84 -36.80
N ARG A 314 -15.79 9.89 -36.58
CA ARG A 314 -16.34 10.34 -35.28
C ARG A 314 -15.87 9.46 -34.14
N ARG A 315 -15.61 8.16 -34.40
CA ARG A 315 -15.15 7.22 -33.37
C ARG A 315 -13.72 7.53 -32.93
N ASN A 316 -12.95 8.32 -33.68
CA ASN A 316 -11.70 8.88 -33.19
C ASN A 316 -11.87 9.94 -32.11
N PHE A 317 -13.04 10.60 -32.03
CA PHE A 317 -13.31 11.69 -31.10
C PHE A 317 -14.37 11.34 -30.04
N PHE A 318 -15.23 10.37 -30.31
CA PHE A 318 -16.31 9.93 -29.42
C PHE A 318 -16.37 8.41 -29.39
N GLY A 319 -16.03 7.80 -28.26
CA GLY A 319 -16.14 6.35 -28.09
C GLY A 319 -17.60 5.90 -28.14
N PHE A 320 -18.46 6.56 -27.35
CA PHE A 320 -19.90 6.38 -27.34
C PHE A 320 -20.60 7.64 -26.79
N SER A 321 -21.73 8.02 -27.39
CA SER A 321 -22.56 9.14 -26.91
C SER A 321 -23.98 8.70 -26.57
N LEU A 322 -24.50 9.16 -25.43
CA LEU A 322 -25.85 8.88 -24.94
C LEU A 322 -26.70 10.15 -24.93
N TYR A 323 -27.53 10.31 -25.97
CA TYR A 323 -28.48 11.43 -26.08
C TYR A 323 -29.83 11.17 -25.39
N GLY A 324 -30.20 9.91 -25.18
CA GLY A 324 -31.49 9.53 -24.60
C GLY A 324 -31.62 9.79 -23.10
N ASN A 325 -32.87 9.92 -22.66
CA ASN A 325 -33.23 10.05 -21.25
C ASN A 325 -33.77 8.72 -20.69
N GLY A 326 -33.67 8.54 -19.37
CA GLY A 326 -34.34 7.43 -18.66
C GLY A 326 -33.77 6.04 -18.96
N GLN A 327 -32.55 5.95 -19.49
CA GLN A 327 -31.95 4.70 -19.93
C GLN A 327 -31.21 3.99 -18.79
N THR A 328 -31.27 2.66 -18.76
CA THR A 328 -30.32 1.83 -18.01
C THR A 328 -29.40 1.14 -19.01
N LEU A 329 -28.11 1.49 -18.99
CA LEU A 329 -27.15 1.10 -20.02
C LEU A 329 -25.96 0.37 -19.39
N ILE A 330 -25.65 -0.81 -19.91
CA ILE A 330 -24.34 -1.44 -19.70
C ILE A 330 -23.45 -1.06 -20.88
N ASN A 331 -22.56 -0.09 -20.67
CA ASN A 331 -21.67 0.37 -21.73
C ASN A 331 -20.44 -0.54 -21.84
N ARG A 332 -20.41 -1.31 -22.93
CA ARG A 332 -19.27 -2.18 -23.31
C ARG A 332 -18.43 -1.58 -24.45
N ASN A 333 -18.74 -0.35 -24.87
CA ASN A 333 -17.95 0.36 -25.87
C ASN A 333 -16.70 0.91 -25.19
N GLY A 334 -15.54 0.44 -25.61
CA GLY A 334 -14.25 0.99 -25.20
C GLY A 334 -13.82 2.15 -26.09
N TYR A 335 -12.83 2.91 -25.63
CA TYR A 335 -12.25 4.02 -26.37
C TYR A 335 -10.73 3.90 -26.38
N PHE A 336 -10.17 3.76 -27.59
CA PHE A 336 -8.76 3.45 -27.80
C PHE A 336 -8.23 4.15 -29.06
N LEU A 337 -6.94 3.97 -29.34
CA LEU A 337 -6.36 4.41 -30.61
C LEU A 337 -7.07 3.77 -31.80
N ARG A 338 -7.40 4.56 -32.82
CA ARG A 338 -7.96 4.05 -34.08
C ARG A 338 -6.89 3.31 -34.88
N ASN A 339 -7.28 2.23 -35.55
CA ASN A 339 -6.40 1.57 -36.51
C ASN A 339 -6.17 2.47 -37.74
N GLN A 340 -5.19 2.11 -38.58
CA GLN A 340 -4.86 2.90 -39.77
C GLN A 340 -6.02 2.99 -40.77
N GLN A 341 -6.90 1.99 -40.79
CA GLN A 341 -8.07 1.92 -41.66
C GLN A 341 -9.23 2.82 -41.19
N GLY A 342 -9.22 3.28 -39.94
CA GLY A 342 -10.28 4.12 -39.37
C GLY A 342 -11.60 3.38 -39.13
N ASP A 343 -11.61 2.03 -39.14
CA ASP A 343 -12.81 1.21 -38.96
C ASP A 343 -12.83 0.42 -37.63
N GLY A 344 -11.74 0.45 -36.86
CA GLY A 344 -11.60 -0.29 -35.60
C GLY A 344 -10.65 0.34 -34.59
N TYR A 345 -10.61 -0.26 -33.40
CA TYR A 345 -9.75 0.15 -32.29
C TYR A 345 -8.57 -0.81 -32.08
N LEU A 346 -7.42 -0.26 -31.70
CA LEU A 346 -6.28 -0.98 -31.16
C LEU A 346 -6.47 -1.10 -29.64
N ALA A 347 -7.19 -2.13 -29.19
CA ALA A 347 -7.56 -2.32 -27.79
C ALA A 347 -6.35 -2.20 -26.84
N GLY A 348 -6.52 -1.44 -25.75
CA GLY A 348 -5.49 -1.18 -24.75
C GLY A 348 -4.49 -0.09 -25.12
N GLN A 349 -4.50 0.45 -26.35
CA GLN A 349 -3.68 1.60 -26.73
C GLN A 349 -4.46 2.91 -26.57
N TYR A 350 -3.77 3.95 -26.10
CA TYR A 350 -4.38 5.24 -25.80
C TYR A 350 -4.72 6.00 -27.08
N ASN A 351 -5.95 6.48 -27.17
CA ASN A 351 -6.38 7.39 -28.22
C ASN A 351 -5.61 8.72 -28.14
N THR A 352 -5.22 9.30 -29.27
CA THR A 352 -4.41 10.52 -29.33
C THR A 352 -5.17 11.76 -29.81
N ALA A 353 -6.47 11.66 -30.09
CA ALA A 353 -7.26 12.77 -30.58
C ALA A 353 -7.29 13.91 -29.55
N THR A 354 -6.97 15.13 -29.96
CA THR A 354 -6.64 16.25 -29.05
C THR A 354 -7.73 16.50 -28.01
N LEU A 355 -8.99 16.46 -28.42
CA LEU A 355 -10.20 16.72 -27.62
C LEU A 355 -11.15 15.53 -27.59
N GLY A 356 -10.63 14.31 -27.75
CA GLY A 356 -11.45 13.10 -27.78
C GLY A 356 -12.09 12.75 -26.43
N VAL A 357 -13.32 12.25 -26.46
CA VAL A 357 -14.15 11.86 -25.31
C VAL A 357 -14.51 10.37 -25.40
N GLY A 358 -14.21 9.60 -24.37
CA GLY A 358 -14.54 8.16 -24.35
C GLY A 358 -16.04 7.89 -24.26
N LEU A 359 -16.71 8.49 -23.28
CA LEU A 359 -18.16 8.42 -23.09
C LEU A 359 -18.73 9.84 -22.94
N HIS A 360 -19.65 10.22 -23.81
CA HIS A 360 -20.40 11.48 -23.74
C HIS A 360 -21.84 11.20 -23.31
N VAL A 361 -22.34 11.88 -22.28
CA VAL A 361 -23.72 11.73 -21.79
C VAL A 361 -24.41 13.08 -21.88
N TYR A 362 -25.33 13.22 -22.82
CA TYR A 362 -26.12 14.43 -23.03
C TYR A 362 -27.49 14.37 -22.33
N GLY A 363 -28.11 13.18 -22.32
CA GLY A 363 -29.44 12.98 -21.74
C GLY A 363 -29.47 12.99 -20.21
N SER A 364 -30.67 12.85 -19.65
CA SER A 364 -30.97 12.92 -18.21
C SER A 364 -31.66 11.66 -17.68
N ASN A 365 -31.61 11.42 -16.38
CA ASN A 365 -32.22 10.27 -15.69
C ASN A 365 -31.66 8.91 -16.14
N ASN A 366 -30.39 8.86 -16.52
CA ASN A 366 -29.74 7.64 -16.99
C ASN A 366 -28.98 6.92 -15.87
N HIS A 367 -28.93 5.59 -15.93
CA HIS A 367 -28.09 4.75 -15.09
C HIS A 367 -27.10 3.97 -15.97
N ILE A 368 -25.82 4.25 -15.84
CA ILE A 368 -24.78 3.78 -16.77
C ILE A 368 -23.76 2.94 -16.02
N PHE A 369 -23.56 1.70 -16.45
CA PHE A 369 -22.49 0.83 -15.99
C PHE A 369 -21.37 0.79 -17.04
N GLN A 370 -20.25 1.43 -16.78
CA GLN A 370 -19.07 1.40 -17.65
C GLN A 370 -18.27 0.12 -17.40
N GLN A 371 -18.17 -0.75 -18.41
CA GLN A 371 -17.51 -2.07 -18.34
C GLN A 371 -16.34 -2.23 -19.32
N ALA A 372 -16.08 -1.24 -20.17
CA ALA A 372 -14.96 -1.24 -21.10
C ALA A 372 -14.02 -0.08 -20.81
N ASP A 373 -12.73 -0.27 -21.08
CA ASP A 373 -11.73 0.77 -20.82
C ASP A 373 -11.91 1.97 -21.76
N LEU A 374 -11.71 3.15 -21.20
CA LEU A 374 -11.70 4.43 -21.92
C LEU A 374 -10.30 5.04 -21.75
N LEU A 375 -9.46 4.92 -22.78
CA LEU A 375 -8.05 5.29 -22.71
C LEU A 375 -7.74 6.40 -23.73
N THR A 376 -7.42 7.59 -23.23
CA THR A 376 -7.02 8.73 -24.05
C THR A 376 -5.79 9.43 -23.47
N GLN A 377 -4.94 9.93 -24.36
CA GLN A 377 -3.79 10.78 -24.06
C GLN A 377 -3.80 12.08 -24.89
N GLY A 378 -4.92 12.37 -25.56
CA GLY A 378 -5.14 13.66 -26.23
C GLY A 378 -5.01 14.83 -25.25
N ALA A 379 -4.37 15.92 -25.66
CA ALA A 379 -3.95 17.00 -24.77
C ALA A 379 -5.06 17.60 -23.89
N GLY A 380 -6.32 17.61 -24.36
CA GLY A 380 -7.51 17.99 -23.60
C GLY A 380 -8.61 16.91 -23.65
N GLY A 381 -8.21 15.65 -23.85
CA GLY A 381 -9.14 14.53 -23.94
C GLY A 381 -9.81 14.20 -22.59
N ALA A 382 -10.99 13.58 -22.66
CA ALA A 382 -11.72 13.13 -21.49
C ALA A 382 -12.08 11.66 -21.58
N GLY A 383 -12.05 10.96 -20.43
CA GLY A 383 -12.59 9.61 -20.33
C GLY A 383 -14.12 9.64 -20.43
N VAL A 384 -14.77 10.39 -19.54
CA VAL A 384 -16.22 10.55 -19.51
C VAL A 384 -16.62 12.02 -19.32
N ARG A 385 -17.57 12.53 -20.11
CA ARG A 385 -18.24 13.82 -19.92
C ARG A 385 -19.74 13.61 -19.71
N ILE A 386 -20.29 14.16 -18.63
CA ILE A 386 -21.71 14.05 -18.28
C ILE A 386 -22.34 15.43 -18.16
N ASP A 387 -23.42 15.62 -18.90
CA ASP A 387 -24.35 16.74 -18.82
C ASP A 387 -25.75 16.21 -18.46
N GLY A 388 -26.79 17.05 -18.58
CA GLY A 388 -28.17 16.66 -18.28
C GLY A 388 -28.48 16.73 -16.78
N GLN A 389 -29.37 15.88 -16.26
CA GLN A 389 -29.73 15.86 -14.83
C GLN A 389 -29.94 14.43 -14.36
N ASN A 390 -29.74 14.17 -13.07
CA ASN A 390 -30.09 12.91 -12.41
C ASN A 390 -29.50 11.66 -13.09
N ASN A 391 -28.26 11.78 -13.59
CA ASN A 391 -27.53 10.64 -14.18
C ASN A 391 -26.67 9.96 -13.12
N THR A 392 -26.65 8.63 -13.12
CA THR A 392 -25.77 7.83 -12.27
C THR A 392 -24.77 7.07 -13.12
N LEU A 393 -23.47 7.32 -12.90
CA LEU A 393 -22.37 6.61 -13.55
C LEU A 393 -21.73 5.63 -12.56
N SER A 394 -21.72 4.35 -12.91
CA SER A 394 -21.01 3.29 -12.20
C SER A 394 -19.80 2.85 -13.02
N ILE A 395 -18.58 3.09 -12.52
CA ILE A 395 -17.36 2.53 -13.08
C ILE A 395 -17.12 1.17 -12.42
N GLU A 396 -17.29 0.09 -13.18
CA GLU A 396 -17.22 -1.26 -12.65
C GLU A 396 -15.79 -1.67 -12.25
N PRO A 397 -15.62 -2.59 -11.28
CA PRO A 397 -14.30 -3.13 -10.93
C PRO A 397 -13.55 -3.67 -12.16
N GLY A 398 -12.25 -3.39 -12.24
CA GLY A 398 -11.39 -3.80 -13.36
C GLY A 398 -11.49 -2.92 -14.61
N THR A 399 -12.33 -1.88 -14.60
CA THR A 399 -12.46 -0.92 -15.71
C THR A 399 -11.54 0.28 -15.52
N ARG A 400 -10.82 0.67 -16.57
CA ARG A 400 -9.90 1.82 -16.59
C ARG A 400 -10.49 3.00 -17.34
N VAL A 401 -10.49 4.17 -16.72
CA VAL A 401 -10.88 5.44 -17.34
C VAL A 401 -9.72 6.41 -17.22
N TYR A 402 -8.88 6.46 -18.26
CA TYR A 402 -7.61 7.17 -18.26
C TYR A 402 -7.63 8.31 -19.28
N ALA A 403 -7.26 9.51 -18.82
CA ALA A 403 -7.16 10.72 -19.62
C ALA A 403 -5.80 11.40 -19.34
N ASP A 404 -4.72 10.82 -19.88
CA ASP A 404 -3.34 11.15 -19.52
C ASP A 404 -2.72 12.29 -20.34
N GLY A 405 -3.52 13.01 -21.12
CA GLY A 405 -3.07 14.21 -21.85
C GLY A 405 -2.83 15.40 -20.93
N LEU A 406 -2.11 16.42 -21.46
CA LEU A 406 -1.65 17.61 -20.73
C LEU A 406 -2.67 18.20 -19.74
N ASN A 407 -3.92 18.33 -20.17
CA ASN A 407 -5.07 18.86 -19.43
C ASN A 407 -6.25 17.86 -19.46
N GLY A 408 -5.96 16.57 -19.37
CA GLY A 408 -6.96 15.51 -19.45
C GLY A 408 -7.95 15.52 -18.28
N ARG A 409 -9.15 14.97 -18.53
CA ARG A 409 -10.21 14.79 -17.52
C ARG A 409 -10.64 13.32 -17.47
N GLY A 410 -10.38 12.62 -16.37
CA GLY A 410 -10.79 11.21 -16.25
C GLY A 410 -12.31 11.07 -16.37
N VAL A 411 -13.03 11.62 -15.38
CA VAL A 411 -14.49 11.76 -15.39
C VAL A 411 -14.86 13.20 -15.07
N MET A 412 -15.73 13.79 -15.86
CA MET A 412 -16.24 15.14 -15.62
C MET A 412 -17.76 15.22 -15.64
N PHE A 413 -18.33 15.90 -14.65
CA PHE A 413 -19.72 16.35 -14.63
C PHE A 413 -19.73 17.84 -14.96
N SER A 414 -20.50 18.21 -15.98
CA SER A 414 -20.34 19.50 -16.66
C SER A 414 -21.59 20.32 -16.82
N TYR A 415 -22.78 19.79 -16.54
CA TYR A 415 -23.98 20.61 -16.49
C TYR A 415 -25.13 19.92 -15.78
N GLY A 416 -25.95 20.72 -15.10
CA GLY A 416 -27.23 20.34 -14.49
C GLY A 416 -27.12 19.96 -13.02
N LYS A 417 -27.86 18.95 -12.57
CA LYS A 417 -27.98 18.63 -11.14
C LYS A 417 -28.27 17.16 -10.84
N GLN A 418 -28.02 16.79 -9.58
CA GLN A 418 -28.41 15.53 -8.94
C GLN A 418 -27.77 14.30 -9.58
N HIS A 419 -26.58 14.44 -10.17
CA HIS A 419 -25.85 13.28 -10.66
C HIS A 419 -25.30 12.43 -9.51
N ASN A 420 -24.95 11.18 -9.80
CA ASN A 420 -24.29 10.29 -8.87
C ASN A 420 -23.12 9.58 -9.56
N LEU A 421 -22.02 9.38 -8.83
CA LEU A 421 -20.85 8.63 -9.27
C LEU A 421 -20.63 7.46 -8.30
N ILE A 422 -20.51 6.24 -8.84
CA ILE A 422 -20.11 5.03 -8.12
C ILE A 422 -18.81 4.56 -8.76
N GLN A 423 -17.69 4.91 -8.14
CA GLN A 423 -16.34 4.64 -8.63
C GLN A 423 -15.79 3.39 -7.93
N ARG A 424 -15.64 2.29 -8.69
CA ARG A 424 -15.06 1.02 -8.19
C ARG A 424 -13.88 0.52 -9.03
N GLY A 425 -13.64 1.14 -10.18
CA GLY A 425 -12.53 0.83 -11.09
C GLY A 425 -11.29 1.68 -10.81
N ASP A 426 -10.62 2.09 -11.89
CA ASP A 426 -9.43 2.93 -11.83
C ASP A 426 -9.61 4.16 -12.75
N ILE A 427 -9.66 5.35 -12.16
CA ILE A 427 -9.74 6.62 -12.88
C ILE A 427 -8.39 7.32 -12.75
N GLN A 428 -7.81 7.76 -13.87
CA GLN A 428 -6.60 8.56 -13.81
C GLN A 428 -6.52 9.66 -14.86
N ALA A 429 -5.76 10.72 -14.53
CA ALA A 429 -5.37 11.78 -15.44
C ALA A 429 -3.99 12.32 -15.05
N LEU A 430 -2.92 11.72 -15.58
CA LEU A 430 -1.55 11.95 -15.11
C LEU A 430 -0.77 13.02 -15.91
N GLY A 431 -1.41 13.66 -16.90
CA GLY A 431 -0.85 14.85 -17.55
C GLY A 431 -0.65 16.00 -16.56
N ALA A 432 0.19 16.98 -16.91
CA ALA A 432 0.64 18.01 -15.95
C ALA A 432 -0.50 18.76 -15.24
N ASN A 433 -1.60 19.03 -15.96
CA ASN A 433 -2.83 19.68 -15.47
C ASN A 433 -4.01 18.70 -15.46
N GLY A 434 -3.73 17.40 -15.39
CA GLY A 434 -4.72 16.33 -15.44
C GLY A 434 -5.52 16.24 -14.16
N VAL A 435 -6.85 16.14 -14.29
CA VAL A 435 -7.79 16.00 -13.17
C VAL A 435 -8.54 14.68 -13.32
N ALA A 436 -8.45 13.82 -12.30
CA ALA A 436 -9.07 12.50 -12.38
C ALA A 436 -10.60 12.59 -12.30
N ILE A 437 -11.14 13.28 -11.30
CA ILE A 437 -12.58 13.56 -11.19
C ILE A 437 -12.81 15.07 -11.13
N SER A 438 -13.59 15.61 -12.06
CA SER A 438 -13.86 17.03 -12.19
C SER A 438 -15.37 17.32 -12.08
N PHE A 439 -15.75 18.10 -11.08
CA PHE A 439 -17.10 18.65 -10.95
C PHE A 439 -17.03 20.11 -11.36
N ASN A 440 -17.42 20.40 -12.61
CA ASN A 440 -17.18 21.71 -13.18
C ASN A 440 -18.15 22.04 -14.30
N PHE A 441 -19.04 23.01 -14.08
CA PHE A 441 -19.91 23.54 -15.13
C PHE A 441 -19.12 24.17 -16.28
N GLY A 442 -17.93 24.67 -16.00
CA GLY A 442 -17.10 25.42 -16.93
C GLY A 442 -17.44 26.91 -16.94
N ASN A 443 -16.57 27.68 -17.58
CA ASN A 443 -16.88 29.06 -17.95
C ASN A 443 -17.71 29.08 -19.24
N ASN A 444 -18.17 30.26 -19.61
CA ASN A 444 -18.92 30.48 -20.83
C ASN A 444 -17.98 30.86 -22.00
N LEU A 445 -18.22 30.27 -23.17
CA LEU A 445 -17.50 30.54 -24.41
C LEU A 445 -17.58 32.03 -24.80
N LEU A 446 -18.73 32.67 -24.55
CA LEU A 446 -18.95 34.10 -24.83
C LEU A 446 -18.45 35.02 -23.71
N GLY A 447 -17.85 34.48 -22.65
CA GLY A 447 -17.49 35.21 -21.44
C GLY A 447 -18.55 35.09 -20.33
N ASN A 448 -18.08 35.07 -19.08
CA ASN A 448 -18.93 34.90 -17.90
C ASN A 448 -19.79 36.14 -17.59
N GLU A 449 -19.49 37.28 -18.21
CA GLU A 449 -20.33 38.48 -18.11
C GLU A 449 -21.67 38.24 -18.79
N VAL A 450 -21.69 37.62 -19.97
CA VAL A 450 -22.91 37.34 -20.75
C VAL A 450 -23.85 36.39 -20.00
N ASP A 451 -23.33 35.25 -19.52
CA ASP A 451 -24.09 34.30 -18.71
C ASP A 451 -23.10 33.38 -17.97
N TYR A 452 -23.28 33.22 -16.66
CA TYR A 452 -22.51 32.32 -15.82
C TYR A 452 -23.41 31.48 -14.93
N ARG A 453 -23.30 30.16 -15.09
CA ARG A 453 -24.20 29.18 -14.48
C ARG A 453 -23.45 28.25 -13.53
N GLY A 454 -24.19 27.73 -12.56
CA GLY A 454 -23.68 26.76 -11.60
C GLY A 454 -24.73 26.24 -10.65
N SER A 455 -24.33 25.37 -9.73
CA SER A 455 -25.17 24.95 -8.61
C SER A 455 -25.61 26.18 -7.81
N TRP A 456 -26.91 26.44 -7.73
CA TRP A 456 -27.49 27.61 -7.07
C TRP A 456 -26.95 28.95 -7.57
N LEU A 457 -26.45 29.02 -8.81
CA LEU A 457 -25.80 30.20 -9.37
C LEU A 457 -26.31 30.46 -10.80
N HIS A 458 -26.81 31.67 -11.06
CA HIS A 458 -27.15 32.15 -12.40
C HIS A 458 -26.93 33.66 -12.43
N ILE A 459 -25.93 34.09 -13.19
CA ILE A 459 -25.52 35.49 -13.30
C ILE A 459 -25.54 35.86 -14.78
N VAL A 460 -26.24 36.93 -15.13
CA VAL A 460 -26.38 37.46 -16.50
C VAL A 460 -26.07 38.95 -16.45
N ASP A 461 -25.23 39.43 -17.36
CA ASP A 461 -24.70 40.80 -17.39
C ASP A 461 -24.11 41.26 -16.03
N GLY A 462 -23.51 40.32 -15.30
CA GLY A 462 -22.97 40.55 -13.95
C GLY A 462 -24.01 40.66 -12.82
N TYR A 463 -25.30 40.49 -13.10
CA TYR A 463 -26.40 40.53 -12.13
C TYR A 463 -26.95 39.13 -11.82
N ASN A 464 -27.33 38.89 -10.55
CA ASN A 464 -27.98 37.63 -10.17
C ASN A 464 -29.38 37.55 -10.79
N GLU A 465 -29.62 36.49 -11.55
CA GLU A 465 -30.89 36.22 -12.21
C GLU A 465 -31.65 35.05 -11.56
N ALA A 466 -32.91 34.87 -11.98
CA ALA A 466 -33.72 33.76 -11.51
C ALA A 466 -33.07 32.40 -11.85
N LEU A 467 -32.94 31.52 -10.85
CA LEU A 467 -32.32 30.20 -11.06
C LEU A 467 -33.15 29.33 -12.00
N LEU A 468 -32.51 28.84 -13.06
CA LEU A 468 -33.08 27.82 -13.94
C LEU A 468 -33.32 26.52 -13.17
N PRO A 469 -34.40 25.75 -13.46
CA PRO A 469 -34.74 24.54 -12.71
C PRO A 469 -33.59 23.53 -12.58
N GLU A 470 -32.76 23.38 -13.61
CA GLU A 470 -31.60 22.49 -13.65
C GLU A 470 -30.40 22.97 -12.80
N LEU A 471 -30.40 24.21 -12.32
CA LEU A 471 -29.36 24.79 -11.46
C LEU A 471 -29.76 24.76 -9.98
N GLN A 472 -31.04 24.47 -9.69
CA GLN A 472 -31.60 24.39 -8.33
C GLN A 472 -31.23 23.04 -7.68
N GLY A 473 -29.96 22.87 -7.32
CA GLY A 473 -29.44 21.67 -6.68
C GLY A 473 -27.91 21.58 -6.75
N ALA A 474 -27.37 20.57 -6.08
CA ALA A 474 -25.97 20.18 -6.29
C ALA A 474 -25.82 19.60 -7.70
N LEU A 475 -24.66 19.82 -8.33
CA LEU A 475 -24.30 19.17 -9.59
C LEU A 475 -24.29 17.65 -9.38
N VAL A 476 -23.68 17.21 -8.28
CA VAL A 476 -23.59 15.79 -7.90
C VAL A 476 -24.08 15.62 -6.47
N ASP A 477 -25.01 14.71 -6.24
CA ASP A 477 -25.49 14.39 -4.90
C ASP A 477 -24.53 13.45 -4.17
N ASN A 478 -24.04 12.40 -4.83
CA ASN A 478 -23.12 11.44 -4.21
C ASN A 478 -22.01 11.02 -5.17
N ALA A 479 -20.77 11.07 -4.69
CA ALA A 479 -19.61 10.45 -5.31
C ALA A 479 -19.04 9.39 -4.35
N ASP A 480 -19.36 8.13 -4.61
CA ASP A 480 -18.97 6.98 -3.80
C ASP A 480 -17.74 6.31 -4.40
N ILE A 481 -16.61 6.35 -3.69
CA ILE A 481 -15.28 5.98 -4.21
C ILE A 481 -14.74 4.81 -3.40
N SER A 482 -14.55 3.67 -4.05
CA SER A 482 -13.93 2.45 -3.48
C SER A 482 -12.78 1.92 -4.34
N GLY A 483 -12.55 2.49 -5.53
CA GLY A 483 -11.45 2.16 -6.42
C GLY A 483 -10.31 3.17 -6.35
N ARG A 484 -9.45 3.17 -7.37
CA ARG A 484 -8.32 4.10 -7.49
C ARG A 484 -8.71 5.37 -8.24
N VAL A 485 -8.30 6.53 -7.73
CA VAL A 485 -8.44 7.84 -8.37
C VAL A 485 -7.09 8.54 -8.31
N ALA A 486 -6.51 8.88 -9.47
CA ALA A 486 -5.17 9.45 -9.54
C ALA A 486 -5.06 10.60 -10.54
N GLY A 487 -4.75 11.81 -10.07
CA GLY A 487 -4.57 12.97 -10.94
C GLY A 487 -3.37 13.81 -10.52
N LYS A 488 -2.59 14.28 -11.50
CA LYS A 488 -1.39 15.06 -11.20
C LYS A 488 -1.70 16.53 -10.91
N GLY A 489 -2.70 17.09 -11.58
CA GLY A 489 -3.27 18.38 -11.25
C GLY A 489 -4.17 18.27 -10.02
N ALA A 490 -5.11 17.32 -10.03
CA ALA A 490 -5.94 17.00 -8.86
C ALA A 490 -6.51 15.59 -8.95
N ALA A 491 -6.59 14.87 -7.83
CA ALA A 491 -7.40 13.67 -7.74
C ALA A 491 -8.89 14.02 -7.87
N ILE A 492 -9.33 15.09 -7.18
CA ILE A 492 -10.70 15.59 -7.24
C ILE A 492 -10.68 17.12 -7.32
N TYR A 493 -11.44 17.68 -8.25
CA TYR A 493 -11.63 19.13 -8.39
C TYR A 493 -13.12 19.50 -8.35
N ILE A 494 -13.48 20.45 -7.49
CA ILE A 494 -14.80 21.10 -7.45
C ILE A 494 -14.61 22.58 -7.81
N SER A 495 -15.19 23.00 -8.93
CA SER A 495 -15.04 24.37 -9.44
C SER A 495 -15.83 25.41 -8.62
N PRO A 496 -15.56 26.72 -8.82
CA PRO A 496 -16.28 27.80 -8.13
C PRO A 496 -17.80 27.82 -8.33
N ASN A 497 -18.31 27.13 -9.36
CA ASN A 497 -19.72 27.06 -9.75
C ASN A 497 -20.33 25.66 -9.63
N ALA A 498 -19.65 24.67 -9.05
CA ALA A 498 -20.20 23.34 -8.83
C ALA A 498 -20.33 23.03 -7.33
N LEU A 499 -21.50 22.56 -6.90
CA LEU A 499 -21.69 21.97 -5.57
C LEU A 499 -21.74 20.45 -5.70
N VAL A 500 -21.02 19.75 -4.82
CA VAL A 500 -21.18 18.31 -4.60
C VAL A 500 -21.75 18.13 -3.20
N SER A 501 -22.84 17.37 -3.01
CA SER A 501 -23.40 17.18 -1.67
C SER A 501 -22.49 16.27 -0.83
N ASN A 502 -22.20 15.06 -1.33
CA ASN A 502 -21.39 14.07 -0.61
C ASN A 502 -20.30 13.46 -1.50
N ILE A 503 -19.09 13.34 -0.94
CA ILE A 503 -17.99 12.53 -1.47
C ILE A 503 -17.66 11.50 -0.39
N ASN A 504 -17.86 10.22 -0.67
CA ASN A 504 -17.65 9.14 0.28
C ASN A 504 -16.43 8.31 -0.12
N ILE A 505 -15.40 8.30 0.71
CA ILE A 505 -14.24 7.44 0.58
C ILE A 505 -14.51 6.15 1.35
N LEU A 506 -14.69 5.07 0.59
CA LEU A 506 -15.11 3.76 1.04
C LEU A 506 -13.90 2.81 1.14
N ASN A 507 -14.09 1.67 1.80
CA ASN A 507 -13.04 0.67 1.97
C ASN A 507 -12.54 0.16 0.61
N GLY A 508 -11.22 0.06 0.45
CA GLY A 508 -10.55 -0.26 -0.82
C GLY A 508 -10.08 0.95 -1.64
N ALA A 509 -10.55 2.16 -1.32
CA ALA A 509 -10.20 3.36 -2.08
C ALA A 509 -8.71 3.71 -2.02
N ARG A 510 -8.17 4.23 -3.13
CA ARG A 510 -6.81 4.77 -3.22
C ARG A 510 -6.82 6.10 -3.95
N LEU A 511 -6.39 7.17 -3.26
CA LEU A 511 -6.28 8.51 -3.84
C LEU A 511 -4.82 8.91 -4.04
N GLU A 512 -4.49 9.43 -5.22
CA GLU A 512 -3.16 9.92 -5.58
C GLU A 512 -3.29 11.31 -6.25
N GLY A 513 -2.79 12.35 -5.57
CA GLY A 513 -2.97 13.76 -5.96
C GLY A 513 -3.88 14.51 -5.00
N ASP A 514 -3.93 15.83 -5.15
CA ASP A 514 -4.60 16.74 -4.22
C ASP A 514 -6.12 16.84 -4.48
N ILE A 515 -6.86 17.32 -3.49
CA ILE A 515 -8.29 17.63 -3.59
C ILE A 515 -8.47 19.14 -3.47
N TYR A 516 -9.15 19.74 -4.44
CA TYR A 516 -9.44 21.17 -4.46
C TYR A 516 -10.94 21.42 -4.59
N ALA A 517 -11.46 22.39 -3.83
CA ALA A 517 -12.84 22.82 -3.89
C ALA A 517 -12.97 24.35 -3.73
N ASP A 518 -13.26 25.01 -4.83
CA ASP A 518 -13.33 26.47 -4.90
C ASP A 518 -14.75 27.02 -4.67
N TYR A 519 -15.75 26.14 -4.53
CA TYR A 519 -17.15 26.52 -4.43
C TYR A 519 -17.46 27.22 -3.10
N ALA A 520 -17.75 28.52 -3.14
CA ALA A 520 -17.92 29.34 -1.94
C ALA A 520 -19.33 29.96 -1.78
N GLN A 521 -20.35 29.42 -2.44
CA GLN A 521 -21.70 30.02 -2.41
C GLN A 521 -22.41 29.80 -1.05
N ARG A 522 -23.22 30.78 -0.67
CA ARG A 522 -24.08 30.73 0.52
C ARG A 522 -25.54 30.52 0.14
N ASP A 523 -26.34 30.02 1.07
CA ASP A 523 -27.79 29.92 0.91
C ASP A 523 -28.50 31.25 1.23
N ALA A 524 -29.83 31.26 1.10
CA ALA A 524 -30.65 32.45 1.34
C ALA A 524 -30.63 32.94 2.81
N TYR A 525 -30.16 32.11 3.75
CA TYR A 525 -30.00 32.44 5.17
C TYR A 525 -28.56 32.86 5.51
N GLY A 526 -27.67 32.96 4.51
CA GLY A 526 -26.27 33.29 4.68
C GLY A 526 -25.41 32.12 5.17
N GLN A 527 -25.92 30.89 5.19
CA GLN A 527 -25.15 29.71 5.57
C GLN A 527 -24.31 29.21 4.41
N GLN A 528 -23.09 28.79 4.70
CA GLN A 528 -22.20 28.21 3.68
C GLN A 528 -22.80 26.92 3.12
N ARG A 529 -22.77 26.76 1.79
CA ARG A 529 -23.15 25.50 1.15
C ARG A 529 -21.94 24.58 1.12
N LEU A 530 -22.03 23.50 1.88
CA LEU A 530 -20.89 22.64 2.19
C LEU A 530 -20.97 21.30 1.46
N THR A 531 -19.80 20.79 1.08
CA THR A 531 -19.59 19.45 0.56
C THR A 531 -19.06 18.55 1.69
N GLN A 532 -19.72 17.42 1.92
CA GLN A 532 -19.31 16.46 2.94
C GLN A 532 -18.31 15.46 2.33
N LEU A 533 -17.04 15.52 2.74
CA LEU A 533 -16.02 14.53 2.42
C LEU A 533 -15.90 13.53 3.58
N THR A 534 -16.51 12.35 3.40
CA THR A 534 -16.67 11.36 4.47
C THR A 534 -15.80 10.14 4.25
N PHE A 535 -15.12 9.67 5.30
CA PHE A 535 -14.26 8.49 5.30
C PHE A 535 -14.87 7.37 6.14
N GLY A 536 -14.97 6.16 5.60
CA GLY A 536 -15.36 4.98 6.38
C GLY A 536 -16.88 4.78 6.56
N ARG A 537 -17.67 5.18 5.56
CA ARG A 537 -19.04 4.66 5.40
C ARG A 537 -19.00 3.26 4.80
N LYS A 538 -19.97 2.41 5.16
CA LYS A 538 -20.09 1.06 4.63
C LYS A 538 -20.71 1.11 3.23
N ALA A 539 -20.12 0.37 2.29
CA ALA A 539 -20.65 0.20 0.95
C ALA A 539 -21.76 -0.88 0.92
N ASN A 540 -22.82 -0.66 0.13
CA ASN A 540 -23.77 -1.71 -0.22
C ASN A 540 -23.22 -2.62 -1.35
N ALA A 541 -23.98 -3.63 -1.76
CA ALA A 541 -23.56 -4.58 -2.81
C ALA A 541 -23.29 -3.93 -4.19
N TYR A 542 -23.83 -2.74 -4.42
CA TYR A 542 -23.65 -1.97 -5.66
C TYR A 542 -22.52 -0.94 -5.55
N GLY A 543 -21.82 -0.86 -4.41
CA GLY A 543 -20.73 0.09 -4.17
C GLY A 543 -21.17 1.46 -3.69
N GLN A 544 -22.44 1.64 -3.34
CA GLN A 544 -22.94 2.93 -2.85
C GLN A 544 -22.72 3.06 -1.34
N ALA A 545 -22.42 4.27 -0.88
CA ALA A 545 -22.31 4.54 0.54
C ALA A 545 -23.66 4.36 1.25
N THR A 546 -23.63 3.80 2.45
CA THR A 546 -24.77 3.74 3.37
C THR A 546 -24.53 4.66 4.57
N GLU A 547 -25.55 4.87 5.38
CA GLU A 547 -25.41 5.62 6.64
C GLU A 547 -24.61 4.86 7.72
N ALA A 548 -24.37 3.56 7.55
CA ALA A 548 -23.63 2.78 8.53
C ALA A 548 -22.13 3.05 8.46
N ALA A 549 -21.48 3.12 9.62
CA ALA A 549 -20.01 3.14 9.71
C ALA A 549 -19.42 1.77 9.33
N ASP A 550 -18.25 1.79 8.69
CA ASP A 550 -17.43 0.61 8.43
C ASP A 550 -16.28 0.55 9.44
N SER A 551 -16.36 -0.37 10.40
CA SER A 551 -15.31 -0.56 11.42
C SER A 551 -14.00 -1.10 10.85
N ASP A 552 -14.06 -1.77 9.69
CA ASP A 552 -12.90 -2.39 9.05
C ASP A 552 -12.23 -1.44 8.04
N PHE A 553 -12.75 -0.21 7.90
CA PHE A 553 -12.18 0.81 7.05
C PHE A 553 -10.76 1.16 7.50
N SER A 554 -9.81 1.15 6.57
CA SER A 554 -8.44 1.57 6.80
C SER A 554 -7.95 2.35 5.59
N PHE A 555 -7.66 3.63 5.79
CA PHE A 555 -7.28 4.55 4.72
C PHE A 555 -6.10 5.41 5.12
N THR A 556 -5.20 5.66 4.17
CA THR A 556 -4.06 6.57 4.34
C THR A 556 -3.97 7.49 3.14
N TYR A 557 -3.88 8.79 3.42
CA TYR A 557 -3.79 9.83 2.39
C TYR A 557 -2.67 10.81 2.70
N ARG A 558 -1.98 11.22 1.64
CA ARG A 558 -0.80 12.11 1.68
C ARG A 558 -0.95 13.37 0.83
N GLY A 559 -2.00 13.48 0.03
CA GLY A 559 -2.27 14.69 -0.74
C GLY A 559 -2.81 15.79 0.17
N ASN A 560 -2.83 17.00 -0.35
CA ASN A 560 -3.42 18.16 0.29
C ASN A 560 -4.94 18.20 0.03
N ILE A 561 -5.66 18.93 0.87
CA ILE A 561 -7.08 19.23 0.69
C ILE A 561 -7.28 20.72 0.88
N GLU A 562 -7.71 21.42 -0.16
CA GLU A 562 -7.99 22.85 -0.12
C GLU A 562 -9.45 23.11 -0.48
N GLY A 563 -10.19 23.69 0.45
CA GLY A 563 -11.61 23.97 0.33
C GLY A 563 -12.16 24.62 1.59
N ILE A 564 -11.46 25.64 2.10
CA ILE A 564 -11.74 26.26 3.40
C ILE A 564 -13.16 26.83 3.51
N ASN A 565 -13.79 27.18 2.39
CA ASN A 565 -15.15 27.69 2.33
C ASN A 565 -16.18 26.64 1.86
N ASN A 566 -15.81 25.35 1.80
CA ASN A 566 -16.69 24.34 1.21
C ASN A 566 -16.62 22.96 1.88
N LEU A 567 -15.41 22.44 2.12
CA LEU A 567 -15.21 21.04 2.47
C LEU A 567 -15.33 20.83 3.98
N VAL A 568 -16.25 19.95 4.36
CA VAL A 568 -16.34 19.38 5.71
C VAL A 568 -15.82 17.96 5.67
N LEU A 569 -14.81 17.66 6.48
CA LEU A 569 -14.25 16.32 6.57
C LEU A 569 -14.91 15.57 7.73
N ASN A 570 -15.23 14.29 7.49
CA ASN A 570 -15.84 13.43 8.50
C ASN A 570 -15.14 12.06 8.54
N ALA A 571 -14.38 11.78 9.59
CA ALA A 571 -13.94 10.41 9.89
C ALA A 571 -15.12 9.67 10.55
N HIS A 572 -15.80 8.80 9.79
CA HIS A 572 -17.08 8.20 10.18
C HIS A 572 -16.96 6.78 10.72
N GLY A 573 -16.02 5.99 10.22
CA GLY A 573 -15.78 4.61 10.67
C GLY A 573 -14.34 4.17 10.44
N GLY A 574 -13.89 3.19 11.22
CA GLY A 574 -12.56 2.59 11.10
C GLY A 574 -11.44 3.61 11.32
N LYS A 575 -10.29 3.40 10.65
CA LYS A 575 -9.09 4.22 10.77
C LYS A 575 -8.83 5.05 9.51
N THR A 576 -8.77 6.36 9.69
CA THR A 576 -8.34 7.33 8.67
C THR A 576 -6.99 7.93 9.09
N SER A 577 -5.96 7.82 8.24
CA SER A 577 -4.65 8.48 8.43
C SER A 577 -4.45 9.58 7.40
N LEU A 578 -4.40 10.83 7.84
CA LEU A 578 -4.27 12.02 6.99
C LEU A 578 -2.91 12.71 7.25
N ASN A 579 -2.11 12.91 6.19
CA ASN A 579 -0.69 13.31 6.30
C ASN A 579 -0.29 14.46 5.38
N GLY A 580 -1.22 15.37 5.06
CA GLY A 580 -0.98 16.55 4.21
C GLY A 580 -1.40 17.84 4.90
N ASP A 581 -1.44 18.92 4.12
CA ASP A 581 -1.99 20.20 4.54
C ASP A 581 -3.47 20.30 4.15
N PHE A 582 -4.31 20.67 5.10
CA PHE A 582 -5.77 20.65 4.97
C PHE A 582 -6.36 22.02 5.32
N GLN A 583 -6.75 22.78 4.29
CA GLN A 583 -7.50 24.02 4.43
C GLN A 583 -8.99 23.72 4.23
N ILE A 584 -9.74 23.60 5.31
CA ILE A 584 -11.09 23.01 5.28
C ILE A 584 -12.07 23.82 6.10
N TYR A 585 -13.36 23.65 5.85
CA TYR A 585 -14.39 24.30 6.63
C TYR A 585 -14.41 23.76 8.06
N SER A 586 -14.54 22.45 8.23
CA SER A 586 -14.53 21.79 9.54
C SER A 586 -14.10 20.32 9.44
N MET A 587 -13.75 19.75 10.59
CA MET A 587 -13.40 18.32 10.71
C MET A 587 -14.18 17.70 11.86
N THR A 588 -14.77 16.54 11.65
CA THR A 588 -15.42 15.75 12.70
C THR A 588 -14.88 14.33 12.74
N ILE A 589 -14.62 13.81 13.94
CA ILE A 589 -14.30 12.41 14.20
C ILE A 589 -15.51 11.81 14.92
N ALA A 590 -16.23 10.91 14.25
CA ALA A 590 -17.42 10.29 14.80
C ALA A 590 -17.08 9.23 15.88
N PRO A 591 -18.02 8.90 16.78
CA PRO A 591 -17.84 7.80 17.73
C PRO A 591 -17.52 6.49 17.01
N GLY A 592 -16.49 5.77 17.49
CA GLY A 592 -16.02 4.53 16.89
C GLY A 592 -15.06 4.69 15.69
N ALA A 593 -14.81 5.92 15.23
CA ALA A 593 -13.78 6.24 14.24
C ALA A 593 -12.46 6.66 14.89
N ILE A 594 -11.36 6.43 14.17
CA ILE A 594 -10.02 6.84 14.55
C ILE A 594 -9.45 7.74 13.47
N LEU A 595 -9.08 8.97 13.84
CA LEU A 595 -8.23 9.82 13.01
C LEU A 595 -6.80 9.77 13.50
N SER A 596 -5.88 9.58 12.57
CA SER A 596 -4.43 9.57 12.80
C SER A 596 -3.67 10.28 11.67
N GLY A 597 -2.35 10.27 11.74
CA GLY A 597 -1.46 10.87 10.74
C GLY A 597 -0.84 12.19 11.18
N ASN A 598 -0.03 12.78 10.32
CA ASN A 598 0.74 13.99 10.61
C ASN A 598 0.16 15.25 9.93
N GLY A 599 -1.17 15.39 9.95
CA GLY A 599 -1.87 16.46 9.24
C GLY A 599 -1.77 17.84 9.88
N SER A 600 -1.77 18.87 9.03
CA SER A 600 -1.94 20.28 9.44
C SER A 600 -3.31 20.77 8.99
N TYR A 601 -4.16 21.18 9.92
CA TYR A 601 -5.54 21.59 9.65
C TYR A 601 -5.68 23.10 9.86
N THR A 602 -5.94 23.85 8.80
CA THR A 602 -6.38 25.24 8.85
C THR A 602 -7.89 25.27 8.64
N LEU A 603 -8.62 25.76 9.65
CA LEU A 603 -10.08 25.77 9.64
C LEU A 603 -10.63 27.12 9.22
N ASN A 604 -11.83 27.11 8.65
CA ASN A 604 -12.65 28.32 8.52
C ASN A 604 -12.96 28.93 9.90
N GLU A 605 -13.13 30.26 9.96
CA GLU A 605 -13.49 30.97 11.19
C GLU A 605 -14.84 30.53 11.78
N GLU A 606 -15.80 30.15 10.92
CA GLU A 606 -17.10 29.59 11.33
C GLU A 606 -17.01 28.08 11.65
N GLY A 607 -15.89 27.47 11.34
CA GLY A 607 -15.59 26.05 11.46
C GLY A 607 -15.04 25.62 12.82
N ARG A 608 -14.96 24.31 13.02
CA ARG A 608 -14.34 23.69 14.20
C ARG A 608 -13.84 22.29 13.90
N PHE A 609 -12.83 21.86 14.67
CA PHE A 609 -12.37 20.49 14.70
C PHE A 609 -13.00 19.79 15.90
N VAL A 610 -13.91 18.85 15.65
CA VAL A 610 -14.66 18.12 16.69
C VAL A 610 -14.17 16.69 16.80
N ASN A 611 -13.69 16.31 17.98
CA ASN A 611 -13.32 14.94 18.29
C ASN A 611 -14.39 14.27 19.18
N SER A 612 -15.17 13.36 18.60
CA SER A 612 -16.12 12.48 19.33
C SER A 612 -15.75 10.99 19.26
N GLY A 613 -14.66 10.66 18.56
CA GLY A 613 -14.08 9.32 18.45
C GLY A 613 -12.68 9.30 19.06
N ILE A 614 -11.69 8.77 18.34
CA ILE A 614 -10.29 8.75 18.78
C ILE A 614 -9.45 9.64 17.86
N LEU A 615 -8.77 10.62 18.44
CA LEU A 615 -7.70 11.38 17.79
C LEU A 615 -6.35 10.83 18.28
N ALA A 616 -5.53 10.33 17.36
CA ALA A 616 -4.21 9.76 17.65
C ALA A 616 -3.17 10.38 16.70
N PRO A 617 -2.48 11.47 17.10
CA PRO A 617 -1.48 12.11 16.26
C PRO A 617 -0.42 11.12 15.74
N GLY A 618 0.03 11.34 14.50
CA GLY A 618 1.08 10.53 13.88
C GLY A 618 0.64 9.16 13.35
N ASN A 619 1.62 8.39 12.88
CA ASN A 619 1.45 6.99 12.44
C ASN A 619 2.26 6.09 13.38
N SER A 620 1.89 6.15 14.67
CA SER A 620 2.79 6.12 15.82
C SER A 620 3.27 7.54 16.18
N LEU A 621 4.45 7.70 16.79
CA LEU A 621 5.00 8.99 17.22
C LEU A 621 4.91 10.07 16.11
N GLY A 622 4.19 11.14 16.36
CA GLY A 622 4.02 12.24 15.41
C GLY A 622 3.28 13.46 15.94
N GLN A 623 2.81 14.31 15.03
CA GLN A 623 2.19 15.57 15.41
C GLN A 623 1.01 15.93 14.51
N ILE A 624 -0.07 16.41 15.11
CA ILE A 624 -1.19 17.06 14.42
C ILE A 624 -1.22 18.53 14.82
N ASN A 625 -1.32 19.41 13.82
CA ASN A 625 -1.50 20.85 14.01
C ASN A 625 -2.93 21.25 13.65
N ILE A 626 -3.57 22.05 14.48
CA ILE A 626 -4.90 22.60 14.23
C ILE A 626 -4.82 24.11 14.41
N SER A 627 -4.97 24.87 13.34
CA SER A 627 -5.14 26.32 13.35
C SER A 627 -6.64 26.63 13.26
N GLY A 628 -7.25 26.92 14.42
CA GLY A 628 -8.69 27.09 14.57
C GLY A 628 -9.24 26.51 15.88
N ALA A 629 -10.56 26.52 16.04
CA ALA A 629 -11.20 26.01 17.25
C ALA A 629 -11.17 24.46 17.31
N TYR A 630 -10.68 23.91 18.43
CA TYR A 630 -10.71 22.48 18.73
C TYR A 630 -11.73 22.19 19.83
N GLN A 631 -12.53 21.15 19.66
CA GLN A 631 -13.50 20.68 20.65
C GLN A 631 -13.42 19.16 20.78
N GLN A 632 -13.03 18.67 21.95
CA GLN A 632 -13.24 17.27 22.32
C GLN A 632 -14.57 17.13 23.05
N THR A 633 -15.42 16.22 22.59
CA THR A 633 -16.70 15.92 23.26
C THR A 633 -16.50 14.96 24.43
N ASP A 634 -17.54 14.72 25.21
CA ASP A 634 -17.56 13.79 26.33
C ASP A 634 -17.28 12.33 25.94
N THR A 635 -17.63 11.94 24.71
CA THR A 635 -17.29 10.63 24.12
C THR A 635 -15.92 10.59 23.45
N GLY A 636 -15.27 11.74 23.25
CA GLY A 636 -13.99 11.84 22.55
C GLY A 636 -12.82 11.34 23.38
N GLN A 637 -11.82 10.78 22.69
CA GLN A 637 -10.57 10.33 23.26
C GLN A 637 -9.40 10.95 22.49
N LEU A 638 -8.45 11.53 23.23
CA LEU A 638 -7.14 11.89 22.71
C LEU A 638 -6.14 10.83 23.18
N LEU A 639 -5.52 10.14 22.21
CA LEU A 639 -4.55 9.08 22.45
C LEU A 639 -3.16 9.60 22.06
N LEU A 640 -2.22 9.56 23.01
CA LEU A 640 -0.87 10.09 22.82
C LEU A 640 0.16 9.02 23.18
N GLU A 641 0.96 8.63 22.21
CA GLU A 641 2.07 7.72 22.39
C GLU A 641 3.30 8.42 22.98
N VAL A 642 4.06 7.70 23.81
CA VAL A 642 5.31 8.19 24.43
C VAL A 642 6.35 7.08 24.48
N ASP A 643 7.64 7.39 24.35
CA ASP A 643 8.71 6.40 24.48
C ASP A 643 9.70 6.69 25.63
N GLY A 644 10.57 5.72 25.90
CA GLY A 644 11.56 5.78 26.97
C GLY A 644 12.65 6.83 26.77
N ARG A 645 12.78 7.37 25.55
CA ARG A 645 13.71 8.45 25.19
C ARG A 645 13.09 9.84 25.30
N GLY A 646 11.81 9.92 25.65
CA GLY A 646 11.07 11.18 25.74
C GLY A 646 10.54 11.68 24.40
N ARG A 647 10.54 10.86 23.34
CA ARG A 647 9.79 11.17 22.12
C ARG A 647 8.31 10.89 22.37
N HIS A 648 7.44 11.67 21.77
CA HIS A 648 6.00 11.62 22.06
C HIS A 648 5.17 12.12 20.89
N ASP A 649 3.89 11.76 20.92
CA ASP A 649 2.87 12.44 20.13
C ASP A 649 2.65 13.87 20.61
N THR A 650 2.30 14.74 19.67
CA THR A 650 1.95 16.12 19.97
C THR A 650 0.64 16.51 19.30
N LEU A 651 -0.30 17.04 20.07
CA LEU A 651 -1.42 17.81 19.55
C LEU A 651 -1.13 19.29 19.77
N ARG A 652 -1.04 20.05 18.68
CA ARG A 652 -0.89 21.50 18.71
C ARG A 652 -2.17 22.17 18.22
N VAL A 653 -2.74 23.07 19.03
CA VAL A 653 -3.91 23.87 18.67
C VAL A 653 -3.54 25.36 18.75
N ASP A 654 -3.37 25.98 17.59
CA ASP A 654 -3.22 27.42 17.42
C ASP A 654 -4.63 28.05 17.36
N GLY A 655 -5.29 28.14 18.52
CA GLY A 655 -6.68 28.54 18.66
C GLY A 655 -7.23 28.27 20.08
N HIS A 656 -8.56 28.25 20.23
CA HIS A 656 -9.20 27.85 21.49
C HIS A 656 -9.47 26.35 21.51
N ALA A 657 -8.95 25.64 22.50
CA ALA A 657 -9.18 24.21 22.73
C ALA A 657 -10.17 23.97 23.88
N GLN A 658 -11.30 23.33 23.59
CA GLN A 658 -12.23 22.86 24.61
C GLN A 658 -12.01 21.37 24.87
N PHE A 659 -11.61 21.02 26.10
CA PHE A 659 -11.34 19.64 26.50
C PHE A 659 -12.52 19.01 27.25
N SER A 660 -12.77 17.74 26.96
CA SER A 660 -13.73 16.87 27.64
C SER A 660 -13.35 15.41 27.39
N GLY A 661 -14.13 14.45 27.89
CA GLY A 661 -13.90 13.03 27.61
C GLY A 661 -12.54 12.53 28.11
N GLN A 662 -11.89 11.67 27.33
CA GLN A 662 -10.73 10.90 27.78
C GLN A 662 -9.40 11.42 27.21
N LEU A 663 -8.37 11.47 28.07
CA LEU A 663 -6.97 11.55 27.67
C LEU A 663 -6.29 10.21 27.96
N THR A 664 -5.59 9.63 27.00
CA THR A 664 -4.93 8.32 27.15
C THR A 664 -3.49 8.37 26.71
N PHE A 665 -2.58 8.00 27.60
CA PHE A 665 -1.17 7.84 27.28
C PHE A 665 -0.85 6.39 26.93
N VAL A 666 -0.08 6.17 25.87
CA VAL A 666 0.28 4.84 25.36
C VAL A 666 1.80 4.72 25.30
N PRO A 667 2.44 4.24 26.39
CA PRO A 667 3.88 3.99 26.37
C PRO A 667 4.25 2.92 25.32
N GLN A 668 5.20 3.24 24.46
CA GLN A 668 5.72 2.36 23.42
C GLN A 668 6.79 1.40 23.98
N PRO A 669 6.99 0.21 23.39
CA PRO A 669 8.03 -0.72 23.82
C PRO A 669 9.45 -0.13 23.73
N ASP A 670 9.96 0.38 24.85
CA ASP A 670 11.29 1.00 24.96
C ASP A 670 11.86 0.86 26.39
N TRP A 671 13.09 1.31 26.59
CA TRP A 671 13.72 1.34 27.90
C TRP A 671 13.33 2.58 28.71
N TYR A 672 12.61 2.37 29.82
CA TYR A 672 12.23 3.42 30.76
C TYR A 672 13.13 3.40 32.00
N THR A 673 13.89 4.49 32.18
CA THR A 673 14.74 4.70 33.35
C THR A 673 13.90 4.98 34.59
N ALA A 674 14.46 4.73 35.79
CA ALA A 674 13.75 4.94 37.06
C ALA A 674 13.33 6.40 37.29
N ASN A 675 14.07 7.35 36.72
CA ASN A 675 13.81 8.78 36.77
C ASN A 675 13.12 9.32 35.51
N TRP A 676 12.61 8.46 34.61
CA TRP A 676 11.90 8.91 33.43
C TRP A 676 10.68 9.74 33.84
N ARG A 677 10.60 10.96 33.31
CA ARG A 677 9.53 11.92 33.55
C ARG A 677 9.22 12.62 32.23
N LEU A 678 7.94 12.91 32.00
CA LEU A 678 7.48 13.70 30.87
C LEU A 678 6.26 14.52 31.31
N ASP A 679 6.23 15.81 30.99
CA ASP A 679 5.13 16.69 31.36
C ASP A 679 4.11 16.76 30.21
N SER A 680 2.82 16.60 30.50
CA SER A 680 1.76 16.56 29.46
C SER A 680 1.66 17.85 28.64
N GLN A 681 2.21 18.96 29.13
CA GLN A 681 2.30 20.25 28.44
C GLN A 681 3.23 20.21 27.22
N ASP A 682 4.19 19.27 27.18
CA ASP A 682 5.04 19.08 26.01
C ASP A 682 4.28 18.38 24.87
N LEU A 683 3.24 17.59 25.22
CA LEU A 683 2.41 16.82 24.28
C LEU A 683 1.16 17.60 23.85
N LEU A 684 0.61 18.45 24.73
CA LEU A 684 -0.58 19.27 24.49
C LEU A 684 -0.19 20.74 24.44
N LYS A 685 -0.04 21.28 23.23
CA LYS A 685 0.33 22.68 23.01
C LYS A 685 -0.89 23.46 22.57
N THR A 686 -1.37 24.38 23.41
CA THR A 686 -2.54 25.22 23.10
C THR A 686 -2.29 26.68 23.47
N ASP A 687 -2.83 27.60 22.68
CA ASP A 687 -2.76 29.04 22.99
C ASP A 687 -3.74 29.43 24.11
N SER A 688 -4.93 28.85 24.09
CA SER A 688 -5.94 28.99 25.14
C SER A 688 -6.80 27.73 25.22
N TYR A 689 -7.32 27.43 26.41
CA TYR A 689 -8.19 26.27 26.60
C TYR A 689 -9.30 26.50 27.63
N SER A 690 -10.31 25.65 27.60
CA SER A 690 -11.38 25.56 28.58
C SER A 690 -11.83 24.10 28.77
N GLY A 691 -12.56 23.83 29.86
CA GLY A 691 -12.98 22.47 30.22
C GLY A 691 -11.85 21.60 30.75
N GLU A 692 -12.18 20.39 31.17
CA GLU A 692 -11.21 19.41 31.70
C GLU A 692 -11.50 18.02 31.12
N PHE A 693 -10.45 17.22 30.93
CA PHE A 693 -10.62 15.80 30.62
C PHE A 693 -11.32 15.10 31.80
N SER A 694 -12.43 14.42 31.52
CA SER A 694 -13.20 13.70 32.54
C SER A 694 -12.49 12.45 33.05
N THR A 695 -11.57 11.89 32.25
CA THR A 695 -10.80 10.71 32.62
C THR A 695 -9.41 10.76 31.99
N VAL A 696 -8.38 10.43 32.78
CA VAL A 696 -6.99 10.31 32.34
C VAL A 696 -6.53 8.89 32.61
N ASN A 697 -6.23 8.17 31.55
CA ASN A 697 -5.90 6.75 31.60
C ASN A 697 -4.55 6.46 30.94
N SER A 698 -4.08 5.23 31.12
CA SER A 698 -2.91 4.70 30.44
C SER A 698 -3.24 3.37 29.78
N LEU A 699 -2.72 3.15 28.57
CA LEU A 699 -2.79 1.87 27.88
C LEU A 699 -1.40 1.25 27.84
N LEU A 700 -0.90 0.86 29.02
CA LEU A 700 0.37 0.15 29.17
C LEU A 700 0.08 -1.34 29.42
N ARG A 701 0.46 -2.20 28.48
CA ARG A 701 0.43 -3.66 28.65
C ARG A 701 1.80 -4.13 29.10
N SER A 702 1.93 -4.39 30.39
CA SER A 702 3.21 -4.75 31.00
C SER A 702 3.01 -5.50 32.33
N PRO A 703 3.79 -6.56 32.62
CA PRO A 703 3.81 -7.20 33.94
C PRO A 703 4.65 -6.44 34.98
N THR A 704 5.64 -5.62 34.57
CA THR A 704 6.64 -5.03 35.50
C THR A 704 6.56 -3.52 35.66
N LEU A 705 6.11 -2.83 34.62
CA LEU A 705 5.93 -1.39 34.53
C LEU A 705 4.49 -0.97 34.80
N THR A 706 4.36 0.16 35.47
CA THR A 706 3.10 0.89 35.67
C THR A 706 3.32 2.35 35.29
N LEU A 707 2.38 2.95 34.55
CA LEU A 707 2.38 4.39 34.31
C LEU A 707 1.67 5.08 35.48
N GLN A 708 2.33 6.06 36.07
CA GLN A 708 1.75 6.95 37.07
C GLN A 708 1.61 8.35 36.51
N THR A 709 0.42 8.92 36.71
CA THR A 709 0.06 10.28 36.31
C THR A 709 -0.15 11.13 37.57
N MET A 710 0.69 12.12 37.79
CA MET A 710 0.54 13.07 38.90
C MET A 710 -0.06 14.38 38.38
N HIS A 711 -1.25 14.73 38.86
CA HIS A 711 -1.93 15.99 38.49
C HIS A 711 -1.16 17.21 39.02
N GLN A 712 -0.85 18.17 38.14
CA GLN A 712 -0.08 19.39 38.43
C GLN A 712 -0.93 20.67 38.33
N GLY A 713 -2.19 20.57 37.90
CA GLY A 713 -3.08 21.70 37.66
C GLY A 713 -4.08 21.37 36.55
N GLU A 714 -4.94 22.32 36.18
CA GLU A 714 -5.96 22.10 35.13
C GLU A 714 -5.32 21.59 33.83
N ASN A 715 -5.76 20.42 33.38
CA ASN A 715 -5.25 19.73 32.19
C ASN A 715 -3.72 19.51 32.13
N SER A 716 -3.05 19.42 33.29
CA SER A 716 -1.60 19.22 33.38
C SER A 716 -1.24 18.02 34.26
N TRP A 717 -0.43 17.11 33.73
CA TRP A 717 0.04 15.91 34.41
C TRP A 717 1.52 15.68 34.19
N GLN A 718 2.21 15.29 35.25
CA GLN A 718 3.54 14.71 35.14
C GLN A 718 3.42 13.18 35.03
N LEU A 719 3.96 12.64 33.95
CA LEU A 719 4.03 11.21 33.67
C LEU A 719 5.29 10.61 34.29
N SER A 720 5.16 9.43 34.86
CA SER A 720 6.30 8.65 35.36
C SER A 720 6.05 7.16 35.19
N ILE A 721 7.03 6.42 34.69
CA ILE A 721 6.97 4.96 34.67
C ILE A 721 7.64 4.43 35.94
N ARG A 722 6.93 3.55 36.65
CA ARG A 722 7.45 2.86 37.83
C ARG A 722 7.57 1.37 37.57
N ARG A 723 8.68 0.82 38.05
CA ARG A 723 8.98 -0.60 38.10
C ARG A 723 9.02 -1.05 39.56
N ALA A 724 8.35 -2.14 39.90
CA ALA A 724 8.37 -2.68 41.27
C ALA A 724 9.78 -3.15 41.65
N SER A 725 10.11 -3.15 42.95
CA SER A 725 11.44 -3.59 43.42
C SER A 725 11.68 -5.10 43.29
N ASN A 726 10.61 -5.87 43.09
CA ASN A 726 10.62 -7.31 42.85
C ASN A 726 9.99 -7.65 41.48
N ALA A 727 10.12 -6.73 40.51
CA ALA A 727 9.46 -6.79 39.20
C ALA A 727 9.68 -8.13 38.48
N TYR A 728 10.87 -8.72 38.58
CA TYR A 728 11.21 -9.95 37.90
C TYR A 728 11.16 -11.17 38.83
N SER A 729 11.69 -11.07 40.06
CA SER A 729 11.73 -12.20 41.00
C SER A 729 10.36 -12.73 41.42
N GLN A 730 9.32 -11.90 41.40
CA GLN A 730 7.96 -12.33 41.74
C GLN A 730 7.38 -13.40 40.81
N TYR A 731 7.94 -13.56 39.60
CA TYR A 731 7.49 -14.53 38.59
C TYR A 731 8.32 -15.83 38.58
N ALA A 732 9.24 -15.99 39.53
CA ALA A 732 10.05 -17.20 39.65
C ALA A 732 9.22 -18.43 40.08
N GLN A 733 9.47 -19.58 39.45
CA GLN A 733 8.79 -20.85 39.75
C GLN A 733 9.61 -21.79 40.64
N ASP A 734 10.92 -21.54 40.76
CA ASP A 734 11.85 -22.30 41.58
C ASP A 734 12.95 -21.39 42.15
N ASP A 735 13.75 -21.93 43.08
CA ASP A 735 14.79 -21.17 43.76
C ASP A 735 15.88 -20.64 42.79
N ASN A 736 16.18 -21.38 41.72
CA ASN A 736 17.16 -20.96 40.71
C ASN A 736 16.65 -19.75 39.92
N ALA A 737 15.39 -19.79 39.46
CA ALA A 737 14.74 -18.67 38.82
C ALA A 737 14.61 -17.47 39.78
N LEU A 738 14.36 -17.71 41.06
CA LEU A 738 14.26 -16.65 42.07
C LEU A 738 15.60 -15.92 42.25
N GLN A 739 16.71 -16.65 42.30
CA GLN A 739 18.06 -16.06 42.37
C GLN A 739 18.37 -15.17 41.15
N VAL A 740 18.02 -15.64 39.94
CA VAL A 740 18.18 -14.84 38.71
C VAL A 740 17.28 -13.61 38.72
N GLY A 741 16.01 -13.77 39.10
CA GLY A 741 15.06 -12.66 39.18
C GLY A 741 15.50 -11.57 40.16
N GLN A 742 16.04 -11.97 41.33
CA GLN A 742 16.58 -11.03 42.31
C GLN A 742 17.83 -10.31 41.80
N ALA A 743 18.65 -10.96 40.97
CA ALA A 743 19.76 -10.31 40.30
C ALA A 743 19.26 -9.26 39.30
N LEU A 744 18.27 -9.59 38.49
CA LEU A 744 17.64 -8.64 37.56
C LEU A 744 16.98 -7.46 38.28
N ASP A 745 16.32 -7.70 39.42
CA ASP A 745 15.72 -6.65 40.25
C ASP A 745 16.76 -5.64 40.80
N LYS A 746 18.00 -6.08 41.04
CA LYS A 746 19.10 -5.21 41.48
C LYS A 746 19.78 -4.48 40.32
N ILE A 747 20.02 -5.19 39.21
CA ILE A 747 20.74 -4.66 38.04
C ILE A 747 19.95 -3.56 37.33
N VAL A 748 18.62 -3.62 37.35
CA VAL A 748 17.76 -2.72 36.56
C VAL A 748 17.99 -1.23 36.86
N ALA A 749 18.47 -0.88 38.07
CA ALA A 749 18.78 0.49 38.46
C ALA A 749 20.06 1.05 37.78
N GLU A 750 20.95 0.18 37.33
CA GLU A 750 22.24 0.51 36.69
C GLU A 750 22.37 -0.13 35.28
N ALA A 751 21.23 -0.53 34.69
CA ALA A 751 21.17 -1.16 33.39
C ALA A 751 21.66 -0.23 32.26
N ASN A 752 22.69 -0.67 31.54
CA ASN A 752 23.28 0.02 30.40
C ASN A 752 22.73 -0.58 29.10
N SER A 753 23.14 -0.02 27.96
CA SER A 753 22.62 -0.39 26.64
C SER A 753 22.82 -1.87 26.26
N ASP A 754 23.71 -2.59 26.94
CA ASP A 754 23.97 -4.02 26.75
C ASP A 754 22.80 -4.90 27.20
N ILE A 755 22.21 -4.65 28.37
CA ILE A 755 21.13 -5.44 28.98
C ILE A 755 19.73 -4.84 28.76
N GLN A 756 19.64 -3.56 28.43
CA GLN A 756 18.36 -2.87 28.15
C GLN A 756 17.44 -3.60 27.16
N PRO A 757 17.93 -4.25 26.07
CA PRO A 757 17.06 -5.01 25.17
C PRO A 757 16.33 -6.16 25.87
N LEU A 758 16.99 -6.87 26.79
CA LEU A 758 16.39 -7.93 27.59
C LEU A 758 15.28 -7.35 28.48
N TYR A 759 15.59 -6.28 29.22
CA TYR A 759 14.60 -5.64 30.08
C TYR A 759 13.40 -5.11 29.32
N ARG A 760 13.60 -4.46 28.17
CA ARG A 760 12.50 -3.99 27.31
C ARG A 760 11.58 -5.15 26.91
N THR A 761 12.15 -6.29 26.53
CA THR A 761 11.36 -7.46 26.15
C THR A 761 10.58 -8.04 27.33
N LEU A 762 11.20 -8.13 28.52
CA LEU A 762 10.53 -8.59 29.74
C LEU A 762 9.46 -7.59 30.24
N ASP A 763 9.72 -6.29 30.10
CA ASP A 763 8.84 -5.24 30.58
C ASP A 763 7.57 -5.12 29.74
N PHE A 764 7.65 -5.39 28.43
CA PHE A 764 6.52 -5.33 27.51
C PHE A 764 5.98 -6.73 27.14
N SER A 765 6.28 -7.75 27.95
CA SER A 765 5.76 -9.10 27.74
C SER A 765 4.31 -9.27 28.23
N ALA A 766 3.79 -10.49 28.20
CA ALA A 766 2.45 -10.80 28.70
C ALA A 766 2.24 -10.32 30.15
N THR A 767 1.07 -9.72 30.43
CA THR A 767 0.76 -9.09 31.72
C THR A 767 0.63 -10.07 32.89
N ASP A 768 0.49 -11.36 32.61
CA ASP A 768 0.50 -12.44 33.60
C ASP A 768 1.92 -12.80 34.07
N GLY A 769 2.96 -12.27 33.42
CA GLY A 769 4.36 -12.56 33.70
C GLY A 769 4.84 -13.93 33.23
N GLY A 770 4.03 -14.65 32.43
CA GLY A 770 4.38 -15.98 31.92
C GLY A 770 5.68 -15.99 31.10
N SER A 771 5.92 -14.95 30.29
CA SER A 771 7.16 -14.80 29.52
C SER A 771 8.38 -14.61 30.42
N ILE A 772 8.25 -13.86 31.53
CA ILE A 772 9.32 -13.69 32.53
C ILE A 772 9.59 -15.02 33.23
N SER A 773 8.54 -15.73 33.66
CA SER A 773 8.64 -17.06 34.27
C SER A 773 9.40 -18.06 33.37
N ASN A 774 9.22 -17.98 32.05
CA ASN A 774 9.95 -18.82 31.08
C ASN A 774 11.38 -18.34 30.82
N ALA A 775 11.64 -17.03 30.97
CA ALA A 775 12.95 -16.43 30.75
C ALA A 775 13.95 -16.71 31.88
N LEU A 776 13.50 -16.67 33.14
CA LEU A 776 14.39 -16.75 34.30
C LEU A 776 15.25 -18.03 34.34
N PRO A 777 14.72 -19.24 34.07
CA PRO A 777 15.54 -20.44 34.02
C PRO A 777 16.57 -20.41 32.89
N GLN A 778 16.21 -19.89 31.71
CA GLN A 778 17.12 -19.74 30.55
C GLN A 778 18.33 -18.84 30.85
N LEU A 779 18.13 -17.85 31.71
CA LEU A 779 19.17 -16.92 32.16
C LEU A 779 20.04 -17.47 33.30
N SER A 780 19.71 -18.65 33.85
CA SER A 780 20.46 -19.30 34.92
C SER A 780 21.69 -20.07 34.40
N ALA A 781 22.56 -20.49 35.33
CA ALA A 781 23.69 -21.39 35.04
C ALA A 781 23.30 -22.88 35.02
N GLY A 782 22.00 -23.22 35.09
CA GLY A 782 21.51 -24.59 35.26
C GLY A 782 22.04 -25.57 34.21
N ALA A 783 22.12 -25.16 32.94
CA ALA A 783 22.59 -25.99 31.84
C ALA A 783 24.00 -26.60 32.07
N TYR A 784 24.89 -25.89 32.77
CA TYR A 784 26.25 -26.38 33.05
C TYR A 784 26.28 -27.57 34.02
N SER A 785 25.23 -27.77 34.83
CA SER A 785 25.14 -28.92 35.73
C SER A 785 25.01 -30.24 34.97
N ALA A 786 24.40 -30.22 33.78
CA ALA A 786 24.31 -31.40 32.91
C ALA A 786 25.69 -31.84 32.37
N MET A 787 26.65 -30.91 32.25
CA MET A 787 28.03 -31.25 31.87
C MET A 787 28.75 -32.03 32.97
N PHE A 788 28.57 -31.62 34.24
CA PHE A 788 29.08 -32.38 35.39
C PHE A 788 28.44 -33.78 35.48
N ALA A 789 27.12 -33.88 35.27
CA ALA A 789 26.42 -35.15 35.27
C ALA A 789 26.96 -36.08 34.17
N SER A 790 27.11 -35.56 32.96
CA SER A 790 27.69 -36.31 31.84
C SER A 790 29.10 -36.80 32.18
N SER A 791 30.02 -35.92 32.59
CA SER A 791 31.39 -36.31 32.95
C SER A 791 31.43 -37.35 34.07
N LEU A 792 30.57 -37.23 35.08
CA LEU A 792 30.44 -38.21 36.16
C LEU A 792 30.07 -39.59 35.59
N HIS A 793 29.02 -39.67 34.78
CA HIS A 793 28.57 -40.95 34.24
C HIS A 793 29.62 -41.63 33.36
N ARG A 794 30.39 -40.87 32.57
CA ARG A 794 31.54 -41.40 31.81
C ARG A 794 32.61 -41.96 32.74
N GLU A 795 32.97 -41.22 33.79
CA GLU A 795 33.97 -41.68 34.75
C GLU A 795 33.53 -43.00 35.39
N GLN A 796 32.26 -43.06 35.81
CA GLN A 796 31.66 -44.25 36.39
C GLN A 796 31.60 -45.43 35.42
N GLN A 797 31.23 -45.20 34.16
CA GLN A 797 31.20 -46.23 33.10
C GLN A 797 32.59 -46.86 32.91
N ILE A 798 33.63 -46.03 32.78
CA ILE A 798 35.00 -46.56 32.59
C ILE A 798 35.50 -47.27 33.85
N THR A 799 35.18 -46.74 35.04
CA THR A 799 35.49 -47.41 36.30
C THR A 799 34.82 -48.77 36.40
N ARG A 800 33.60 -48.96 35.86
CA ARG A 800 32.94 -50.27 35.81
C ARG A 800 33.60 -51.22 34.81
N ILE A 801 34.02 -50.73 33.65
CA ILE A 801 34.78 -51.50 32.64
C ILE A 801 36.10 -52.04 33.22
N ILE A 802 36.83 -51.23 34.02
CA ILE A 802 38.12 -51.61 34.60
C ILE A 802 37.99 -52.30 35.97
N GLY A 803 37.04 -51.85 36.80
CA GLY A 803 36.95 -52.20 38.21
C GLY A 803 36.19 -53.48 38.53
N GLY A 804 35.37 -54.01 37.63
CA GLY A 804 34.58 -55.22 37.89
C GLY A 804 35.37 -56.54 37.77
N PRO A 805 34.88 -57.64 38.38
CA PRO A 805 35.31 -59.00 38.06
C PRO A 805 34.71 -59.45 36.72
N ASP A 806 34.95 -58.70 35.64
CA ASP A 806 34.27 -58.90 34.37
C ASP A 806 34.77 -60.18 33.66
N PRO A 807 33.96 -61.25 33.52
CA PRO A 807 34.36 -62.43 32.76
C PRO A 807 34.51 -62.11 31.27
N VAL A 808 33.93 -60.99 30.81
CA VAL A 808 34.10 -60.44 29.45
C VAL A 808 35.54 -60.02 29.14
N VAL A 809 36.35 -59.87 30.19
CA VAL A 809 37.77 -59.56 30.11
C VAL A 809 38.57 -60.61 30.87
N MET A 810 38.10 -61.83 31.16
CA MET A 810 38.95 -62.79 31.90
C MET A 810 38.70 -64.27 31.57
N PRO A 811 39.50 -64.88 30.68
CA PRO A 811 39.54 -66.33 30.53
C PRO A 811 40.89 -66.95 30.90
N LYS A 812 40.96 -67.59 32.08
CA LYS A 812 41.98 -68.57 32.54
C LYS A 812 43.45 -68.10 32.58
N GLN A 813 44.11 -68.31 33.72
CA GLN A 813 45.54 -68.18 34.05
C GLN A 813 46.42 -67.58 32.94
N LEU A 814 46.84 -66.33 33.13
CA LEU A 814 47.95 -65.75 32.36
C LEU A 814 49.15 -66.72 32.39
N VAL A 815 49.81 -66.91 31.24
CA VAL A 815 51.06 -67.68 31.19
C VAL A 815 52.12 -66.86 31.92
N GLU A 816 52.93 -67.53 32.74
CA GLU A 816 53.90 -66.94 33.66
C GLU A 816 54.78 -65.88 32.95
N GLY A 817 54.71 -64.62 33.39
CA GLY A 817 55.57 -63.53 32.91
C GLY A 817 55.05 -62.64 31.77
N GLU A 818 53.95 -62.97 31.10
CA GLU A 818 53.47 -62.25 29.89
C GLU A 818 52.55 -61.06 30.20
N TRP A 819 52.63 -60.02 29.36
CA TRP A 819 51.73 -58.87 29.39
C TRP A 819 50.49 -59.15 28.54
N ARG A 820 49.33 -58.80 29.07
CA ARG A 820 48.07 -58.82 28.33
C ARG A 820 47.64 -57.42 27.98
N SER A 821 47.40 -57.15 26.69
CA SER A 821 46.78 -55.91 26.24
C SER A 821 45.28 -56.08 26.00
N PHE A 822 44.53 -55.00 26.20
CA PHE A 822 43.11 -54.94 25.91
C PHE A 822 42.73 -53.61 25.27
N ALA A 823 41.67 -53.64 24.45
CA ALA A 823 41.01 -52.46 23.89
C ALA A 823 39.49 -52.69 23.90
N ILE A 824 38.75 -51.84 24.60
CA ILE A 824 37.32 -52.00 24.88
C ILE A 824 36.61 -50.73 24.43
N PRO A 825 36.03 -50.70 23.22
CA PRO A 825 35.09 -49.65 22.85
C PRO A 825 33.84 -49.69 23.73
N PHE A 826 33.36 -48.51 24.10
CA PHE A 826 32.14 -48.35 24.88
C PHE A 826 31.26 -47.25 24.32
N GLY A 827 29.97 -47.32 24.61
CA GLY A 827 28.98 -46.30 24.27
C GLY A 827 27.79 -46.36 25.20
N GLY A 828 27.10 -45.24 25.40
CA GLY A 828 25.95 -45.19 26.30
C GLY A 828 25.09 -43.97 26.09
N GLY A 829 23.83 -44.07 26.53
CA GLY A 829 22.88 -42.98 26.58
C GLY A 829 22.31 -42.80 27.98
N PHE A 830 22.09 -41.53 28.35
CA PHE A 830 21.57 -41.10 29.64
C PHE A 830 20.45 -40.10 29.41
N TRP A 831 19.32 -40.28 30.10
CA TRP A 831 18.15 -39.39 29.98
C TRP A 831 17.67 -39.00 31.36
N GLN A 832 17.72 -37.70 31.65
CA GLN A 832 17.19 -37.11 32.87
C GLN A 832 15.98 -36.24 32.51
N GLN A 833 14.84 -36.49 33.14
CA GLN A 833 13.69 -35.60 33.14
C GLN A 833 13.86 -34.53 34.22
N ARG A 834 13.29 -33.35 33.98
CA ARG A 834 13.30 -32.28 34.99
C ARG A 834 12.45 -32.71 36.18
N GLN A 835 13.02 -32.69 37.39
CA GLN A 835 12.31 -32.97 38.63
C GLN A 835 13.00 -32.30 39.82
N GLY A 836 12.26 -31.47 40.57
CA GLY A 836 12.83 -30.67 41.66
C GLY A 836 14.01 -29.85 41.15
N ASP A 837 15.16 -29.99 41.82
CA ASP A 837 16.42 -29.31 41.46
C ASP A 837 17.20 -30.03 40.33
N SER A 838 16.63 -31.04 39.67
CA SER A 838 17.30 -31.75 38.56
C SER A 838 17.00 -31.07 37.22
N VAL A 839 18.04 -30.70 36.48
CA VAL A 839 17.92 -30.19 35.10
C VAL A 839 17.64 -31.34 34.14
N GLY A 840 16.67 -31.16 33.23
CA GLY A 840 16.38 -32.16 32.20
C GLY A 840 17.43 -32.16 31.10
N TYR A 841 17.99 -33.32 30.76
CA TYR A 841 18.98 -33.44 29.68
C TYR A 841 18.97 -34.84 29.05
N GLU A 842 19.55 -34.91 27.85
CA GLU A 842 19.92 -36.17 27.20
C GLU A 842 21.43 -36.13 26.94
N ALA A 843 22.14 -37.19 27.31
CA ALA A 843 23.57 -37.28 27.08
C ALA A 843 23.92 -38.60 26.40
N SER A 844 24.96 -38.57 25.57
CA SER A 844 25.60 -39.77 25.06
C SER A 844 27.08 -39.76 25.40
N SER A 845 27.63 -40.94 25.72
CA SER A 845 29.06 -41.16 25.88
C SER A 845 29.51 -42.19 24.87
N TYR A 846 30.75 -42.06 24.41
CA TYR A 846 31.43 -43.07 23.61
C TYR A 846 32.93 -42.97 23.81
N GLY A 847 33.65 -44.05 23.58
CA GLY A 847 35.09 -44.03 23.72
C GLY A 847 35.72 -45.40 23.62
N MET A 848 36.99 -45.46 23.96
CA MET A 848 37.76 -46.69 24.06
C MET A 848 38.62 -46.66 25.31
N VAL A 849 38.55 -47.73 26.09
CA VAL A 849 39.49 -48.01 27.17
C VAL A 849 40.54 -48.97 26.64
N PHE A 850 41.82 -48.68 26.85
CA PHE A 850 42.91 -49.53 26.41
C PHE A 850 43.96 -49.65 27.51
N GLY A 851 44.70 -50.74 27.57
CA GLY A 851 45.68 -50.92 28.63
C GLY A 851 46.47 -52.18 28.51
N ALA A 852 47.35 -52.39 29.50
CA ALA A 852 48.09 -53.63 29.66
C ALA A 852 48.15 -54.05 31.12
N GLU A 853 48.06 -55.35 31.37
CA GLU A 853 48.09 -55.94 32.70
C GLU A 853 48.97 -57.20 32.74
N LYS A 854 49.55 -57.50 33.91
CA LYS A 854 50.44 -58.63 34.13
C LYS A 854 50.08 -59.34 35.44
N GLN A 855 50.14 -60.67 35.45
CA GLN A 855 50.04 -61.49 36.66
C GLN A 855 51.36 -61.47 37.44
N ASN A 856 51.28 -61.41 38.77
CA ASN A 856 52.48 -61.36 39.61
C ASN A 856 53.21 -62.71 39.63
N ASP A 857 54.51 -62.69 39.31
CA ASP A 857 55.38 -63.88 39.20
C ASP A 857 55.61 -64.61 40.54
N GLN A 858 55.43 -63.96 41.69
CA GLN A 858 55.59 -64.56 43.02
C GLN A 858 54.27 -65.00 43.67
N ASN A 859 53.16 -64.34 43.32
CA ASN A 859 51.83 -64.65 43.82
C ASN A 859 50.80 -64.48 42.70
N HIS A 860 50.53 -65.58 42.01
CA HIS A 860 49.60 -65.65 40.87
C HIS A 860 48.18 -65.15 41.16
N ASN A 861 47.82 -64.87 42.41
CA ASN A 861 46.52 -64.29 42.72
C ASN A 861 46.45 -62.79 42.43
N TRP A 862 47.58 -62.10 42.24
CA TRP A 862 47.62 -60.67 41.96
C TRP A 862 47.78 -60.38 40.47
N ILE A 863 47.01 -59.42 39.98
CA ILE A 863 47.11 -58.83 38.65
C ILE A 863 47.27 -57.32 38.83
N TYR A 864 48.26 -56.72 38.17
CA TYR A 864 48.46 -55.27 38.17
C TYR A 864 48.55 -54.77 36.73
N GLY A 865 48.05 -53.58 36.47
CA GLY A 865 48.10 -53.01 35.14
C GLY A 865 47.94 -51.50 35.12
N PHE A 866 48.08 -50.95 33.93
CA PHE A 866 47.81 -49.56 33.63
C PHE A 866 46.80 -49.49 32.47
N HIS A 867 46.01 -48.43 32.45
CA HIS A 867 45.02 -48.20 31.41
C HIS A 867 44.97 -46.72 31.04
N GLY A 868 44.59 -46.47 29.79
CA GLY A 868 44.18 -45.16 29.29
C GLY A 868 42.75 -45.23 28.76
N ALA A 869 42.09 -44.08 28.71
CA ALA A 869 40.80 -43.95 28.05
C ALA A 869 40.78 -42.70 27.19
N VAL A 870 40.29 -42.83 25.95
CA VAL A 870 39.91 -41.71 25.08
C VAL A 870 38.40 -41.74 24.92
N SER A 871 37.75 -40.61 25.18
CA SER A 871 36.29 -40.57 25.30
C SER A 871 35.71 -39.24 24.84
N GLY A 872 34.50 -39.32 24.30
CA GLY A 872 33.71 -38.20 23.85
C GLY A 872 32.30 -38.26 24.44
N GLN A 873 31.71 -37.08 24.65
CA GLN A 873 30.37 -36.93 25.17
C GLN A 873 29.63 -35.83 24.42
N SER A 874 28.32 -36.00 24.28
CA SER A 874 27.41 -34.95 23.81
C SER A 874 26.26 -34.81 24.80
N VAL A 875 25.90 -33.58 25.14
CA VAL A 875 24.80 -33.26 26.04
C VAL A 875 23.84 -32.32 25.32
N THR A 876 22.54 -32.58 25.43
CA THR A 876 21.47 -31.67 25.02
C THR A 876 20.56 -31.42 26.22
N VAL A 877 20.58 -30.20 26.73
CA VAL A 877 19.76 -29.74 27.85
C VAL A 877 18.37 -29.38 27.32
N LYS A 878 17.34 -29.89 27.98
CA LYS A 878 15.94 -29.67 27.62
C LYS A 878 15.44 -28.31 28.09
N SER A 879 14.27 -27.91 27.59
CA SER A 879 13.54 -26.73 28.07
C SER A 879 13.30 -26.83 29.59
N PRO A 880 13.37 -25.72 30.33
CA PRO A 880 13.53 -24.34 29.84
C PRO A 880 14.96 -23.90 29.49
N GLU A 881 16.02 -24.45 30.08
CA GLU A 881 17.40 -23.91 29.99
C GLU A 881 18.10 -24.01 28.61
N THR A 882 17.62 -24.90 27.73
CA THR A 882 18.02 -25.08 26.31
C THR A 882 19.50 -24.82 25.99
N ALA A 883 20.30 -25.88 25.99
CA ALA A 883 21.73 -25.82 25.68
C ALA A 883 22.23 -27.10 25.02
N THR A 884 23.38 -27.02 24.34
CA THR A 884 24.08 -28.17 23.76
C THR A 884 25.54 -28.11 24.11
N GLY A 885 26.13 -29.21 24.58
CA GLY A 885 27.53 -29.25 24.96
C GLY A 885 28.23 -30.53 24.48
N LYS A 886 29.56 -30.48 24.42
CA LYS A 886 30.39 -31.65 24.21
C LYS A 886 31.60 -31.63 25.12
N THR A 887 32.05 -32.82 25.46
CA THR A 887 33.27 -33.05 26.23
C THR A 887 34.13 -34.06 25.47
N THR A 888 35.42 -33.81 25.36
CA THR A 888 36.42 -34.82 24.94
C THR A 888 37.44 -34.98 26.04
N ALA A 889 37.70 -36.21 26.46
CA ALA A 889 38.56 -36.48 27.60
C ALA A 889 39.62 -37.53 27.30
N PHE A 890 40.75 -37.37 28.00
CA PHE A 890 41.83 -38.34 28.05
C PHE A 890 42.17 -38.65 29.50
N ASP A 891 42.07 -39.92 29.88
CA ASP A 891 42.33 -40.39 31.22
C ASP A 891 43.48 -41.40 31.26
N LEU A 892 44.27 -41.38 32.33
CA LEU A 892 45.34 -42.33 32.62
C LEU A 892 45.15 -42.89 34.04
N GLY A 893 45.26 -44.20 34.17
CA GLY A 893 45.05 -44.87 35.44
C GLY A 893 45.86 -46.15 35.62
N ILE A 894 45.83 -46.63 36.85
CA ILE A 894 46.42 -47.89 37.30
C ILE A 894 45.35 -48.77 37.93
N HIS A 895 45.47 -50.08 37.80
CA HIS A 895 44.55 -51.03 38.40
C HIS A 895 45.26 -52.22 39.03
N ALA A 896 44.64 -52.78 40.06
CA ALA A 896 45.11 -53.96 40.77
C ALA A 896 43.92 -54.88 41.08
N ARG A 897 44.10 -56.19 40.93
CA ARG A 897 43.10 -57.21 41.27
C ARG A 897 43.75 -58.35 42.03
N TYR A 898 43.04 -58.89 43.02
CA TYR A 898 43.44 -60.07 43.78
C TYR A 898 42.35 -61.14 43.68
N GLY A 899 42.72 -62.38 43.39
CA GLY A 899 41.78 -63.51 43.32
C GLY A 899 40.77 -63.43 42.16
N ALA A 900 40.99 -62.55 41.17
CA ALA A 900 40.05 -62.27 40.08
C ALA A 900 39.70 -63.50 39.23
N GLU A 901 40.64 -64.44 39.08
CA GLU A 901 40.48 -65.66 38.27
C GLU A 901 39.99 -66.88 39.07
N ARG A 902 39.81 -66.76 40.40
CA ARG A 902 39.38 -67.89 41.23
C ARG A 902 37.88 -68.15 41.06
N SER A 903 37.50 -69.41 40.86
CA SER A 903 36.10 -69.86 40.88
C SER A 903 35.48 -69.84 42.29
N GLU A 904 36.31 -69.83 43.33
CA GLU A 904 35.89 -69.77 44.73
C GLU A 904 36.88 -68.95 45.57
N GLY A 905 36.36 -68.24 46.57
CA GLY A 905 37.16 -67.52 47.56
C GLY A 905 37.06 -65.99 47.46
N MET A 906 37.85 -65.31 48.30
CA MET A 906 37.89 -63.86 48.35
C MET A 906 38.57 -63.26 47.11
N TYR A 907 37.98 -62.19 46.59
CA TYR A 907 38.58 -61.36 45.55
C TYR A 907 38.53 -59.88 45.94
N LEU A 908 39.52 -59.12 45.49
CA LEU A 908 39.63 -57.67 45.68
C LEU A 908 39.97 -57.00 44.36
N PHE A 909 39.56 -55.75 44.20
CA PHE A 909 39.93 -54.92 43.07
C PHE A 909 40.11 -53.47 43.50
N GLY A 910 40.97 -52.75 42.78
CA GLY A 910 41.16 -51.32 42.96
C GLY A 910 41.64 -50.66 41.69
N THR A 911 41.19 -49.43 41.46
CA THR A 911 41.62 -48.59 40.34
C THR A 911 41.76 -47.14 40.80
N GLY A 912 42.76 -46.45 40.26
CA GLY A 912 42.98 -45.02 40.45
C GLY A 912 43.29 -44.38 39.12
N ARG A 913 42.62 -43.27 38.81
CA ARG A 913 42.68 -42.60 37.52
C ARG A 913 42.61 -41.09 37.64
N PHE A 914 43.27 -40.41 36.72
CA PHE A 914 43.24 -38.96 36.53
C PHE A 914 43.03 -38.65 35.05
N GLY A 915 42.28 -37.59 34.74
CA GLY A 915 42.01 -37.17 33.38
C GLY A 915 41.91 -35.67 33.18
N ILE A 916 42.06 -35.27 31.92
CA ILE A 916 41.88 -33.90 31.44
C ILE A 916 40.72 -33.93 30.44
N GLU A 917 39.79 -32.99 30.58
CA GLU A 917 38.62 -32.87 29.72
C GLU A 917 38.56 -31.50 29.05
N GLU A 918 38.50 -31.48 27.72
CA GLU A 918 38.21 -30.27 26.94
C GLU A 918 36.71 -30.25 26.64
N SER A 919 36.04 -29.19 27.08
CA SER A 919 34.59 -29.10 27.04
C SER A 919 34.14 -27.78 26.46
N TRP A 920 32.99 -27.81 25.79
CA TRP A 920 32.28 -26.62 25.36
C TRP A 920 30.78 -26.74 25.54
N LEU A 921 30.12 -25.59 25.69
CA LEU A 921 28.68 -25.47 25.83
C LEU A 921 28.16 -24.27 25.04
N ASP A 922 27.15 -24.50 24.21
CA ASP A 922 26.31 -23.49 23.58
C ASP A 922 24.98 -23.39 24.34
N ARG A 923 24.67 -22.21 24.90
CA ARG A 923 23.42 -21.93 25.63
C ARG A 923 22.60 -20.91 24.84
N ASN A 924 21.34 -21.23 24.57
CA ASN A 924 20.46 -20.38 23.77
C ASN A 924 19.31 -19.86 24.62
N ILE A 925 19.01 -18.57 24.47
CA ILE A 925 17.88 -17.89 25.11
C ILE A 925 16.94 -17.43 24.01
N HIS A 926 15.66 -17.78 24.14
CA HIS A 926 14.60 -17.31 23.27
C HIS A 926 13.38 -16.94 24.12
N VAL A 927 13.09 -15.65 24.18
CA VAL A 927 11.94 -15.10 24.93
C VAL A 927 11.34 -13.98 24.10
N GLU A 928 10.12 -14.17 23.61
CA GLU A 928 9.42 -13.19 22.77
C GLU A 928 10.30 -12.70 21.61
N THR A 929 10.72 -11.42 21.64
CA THR A 929 11.58 -10.78 20.62
C THR A 929 13.06 -10.77 20.99
N TYR A 930 13.44 -11.31 22.15
CA TYR A 930 14.82 -11.38 22.61
C TYR A 930 15.42 -12.76 22.31
N GLU A 931 16.48 -12.75 21.50
CA GLU A 931 17.25 -13.93 21.14
C GLU A 931 18.73 -13.71 21.48
N ALA A 932 19.34 -14.69 22.14
CA ALA A 932 20.76 -14.68 22.44
C ALA A 932 21.34 -16.09 22.39
N SER A 933 22.56 -16.20 21.88
CA SER A 933 23.33 -17.45 21.88
C SER A 933 24.68 -17.21 22.53
N HIS A 934 25.07 -18.11 23.42
CA HIS A 934 26.26 -18.00 24.23
C HIS A 934 27.12 -19.24 24.08
N HIS A 935 28.42 -19.05 23.87
CA HIS A 935 29.41 -20.12 23.74
C HIS A 935 30.45 -20.04 24.85
N ALA A 936 30.74 -21.16 25.48
CA ALA A 936 31.78 -21.31 26.49
C ALA A 936 32.68 -22.50 26.17
N THR A 937 33.99 -22.34 26.40
CA THR A 937 34.99 -23.41 26.32
C THR A 937 35.80 -23.45 27.61
N TRP A 938 36.19 -24.63 28.06
CA TRP A 938 37.08 -24.81 29.21
C TRP A 938 37.82 -26.15 29.18
N THR A 939 38.96 -26.18 29.84
CA THR A 939 39.69 -27.42 30.14
C THR A 939 39.49 -27.76 31.62
N GLY A 940 38.74 -28.84 31.90
CA GLY A 940 38.50 -29.38 33.24
C GLY A 940 39.42 -30.54 33.60
N LEU A 941 39.33 -30.99 34.86
CA LEU A 941 40.07 -32.13 35.39
C LEU A 941 39.11 -33.16 36.00
N SER A 942 39.36 -34.44 35.75
CA SER A 942 38.65 -35.57 36.36
C SER A 942 39.60 -36.44 37.19
N GLY A 943 39.07 -37.04 38.26
CA GLY A 943 39.79 -38.05 39.03
C GLY A 943 38.84 -39.08 39.61
N SER A 944 39.22 -40.35 39.61
CA SER A 944 38.41 -41.42 40.17
C SER A 944 39.28 -42.43 40.91
N VAL A 945 38.84 -42.84 42.09
CA VAL A 945 39.46 -43.89 42.90
C VAL A 945 38.38 -44.85 43.35
N THR A 946 38.54 -46.12 43.00
CA THR A 946 37.61 -47.18 43.39
C THR A 946 38.34 -48.32 44.06
N ALA A 947 37.75 -48.85 45.13
CA ALA A 947 38.19 -50.06 45.80
C ALA A 947 36.98 -50.93 46.12
N GLY A 948 37.10 -52.24 45.92
CA GLY A 948 36.02 -53.17 46.19
C GLY A 948 36.50 -54.61 46.28
N GLY A 949 35.56 -55.50 46.51
CA GLY A 949 35.82 -56.92 46.65
C GLY A 949 34.59 -57.70 47.06
N GLY A 950 34.79 -58.99 47.24
CA GLY A 950 33.73 -59.91 47.59
C GLY A 950 34.25 -61.32 47.85
N TYR A 951 33.32 -62.26 47.93
CA TYR A 951 33.62 -63.68 48.11
C TYR A 951 32.79 -64.49 47.11
N ARG A 952 33.42 -65.38 46.34
CA ARG A 952 32.73 -66.28 45.40
C ARG A 952 32.50 -67.65 46.01
N TRP A 953 31.29 -68.17 45.88
CA TRP A 953 30.97 -69.57 46.11
C TRP A 953 30.89 -70.30 44.78
N ALA A 954 31.62 -71.41 44.63
CA ALA A 954 31.43 -72.31 43.50
C ALA A 954 30.13 -73.10 43.70
N LEU A 955 29.08 -72.77 42.94
CA LEU A 955 27.79 -73.46 42.99
C LEU A 955 27.84 -74.79 42.24
N ASN A 956 28.65 -74.85 41.17
CA ASN A 956 29.07 -76.07 40.46
C ASN A 956 30.35 -75.77 39.65
N ASP A 957 30.85 -76.73 38.87
CA ASP A 957 32.07 -76.60 38.08
C ASP A 957 32.07 -75.42 37.08
N ASN A 958 30.89 -74.93 36.71
CA ASN A 958 30.68 -73.91 35.69
C ASN A 958 30.01 -72.63 36.22
N VAL A 959 29.54 -72.59 37.47
CA VAL A 959 28.78 -71.46 38.03
C VAL A 959 29.37 -71.06 39.37
N ASN A 960 29.67 -69.78 39.52
CA ASN A 960 29.98 -69.18 40.82
C ASN A 960 29.12 -67.95 41.08
N ALA A 961 28.81 -67.69 42.34
CA ALA A 961 28.10 -66.48 42.73
C ALA A 961 28.49 -66.05 44.15
N GLY A 962 28.30 -64.78 44.47
CA GLY A 962 28.47 -64.30 45.82
C GLY A 962 28.35 -62.79 45.96
N PRO A 963 28.52 -62.27 47.18
CA PRO A 963 28.41 -60.84 47.43
C PRO A 963 29.53 -60.04 46.77
N ILE A 964 29.21 -58.80 46.41
CA ILE A 964 30.14 -57.76 45.97
C ILE A 964 29.89 -56.48 46.76
N THR A 965 30.96 -55.78 47.12
CA THR A 965 30.88 -54.42 47.63
C THR A 965 32.00 -53.56 47.07
N SER A 966 31.72 -52.28 46.84
CA SER A 966 32.71 -51.31 46.40
C SER A 966 32.42 -49.92 46.91
N LEU A 967 33.47 -49.11 46.93
CA LEU A 967 33.44 -47.68 47.20
C LEU A 967 34.16 -46.95 46.07
N ASN A 968 33.49 -45.98 45.45
CA ASN A 968 33.99 -45.19 44.34
C ASN A 968 33.92 -43.69 44.67
N TYR A 969 35.08 -43.05 44.77
CA TYR A 969 35.22 -41.61 44.90
C TYR A 969 35.56 -40.99 43.54
N THR A 970 34.78 -40.01 43.10
CA THR A 970 35.03 -39.27 41.85
C THR A 970 35.06 -37.76 42.13
N ILE A 971 36.01 -37.06 41.54
CA ILE A 971 36.16 -35.60 41.60
C ILE A 971 36.19 -35.04 40.18
N LEU A 972 35.42 -33.98 39.95
CA LEU A 972 35.35 -33.25 38.68
C LEU A 972 35.59 -31.76 38.98
N HIS A 973 36.51 -31.14 38.27
CA HIS A 973 36.83 -29.73 38.45
C HIS A 973 36.68 -28.96 37.15
N ARG A 974 35.87 -27.90 37.18
CA ARG A 974 35.76 -26.90 36.12
C ARG A 974 36.40 -25.58 36.59
N PRO A 975 37.30 -24.97 35.80
CA PRO A 975 37.78 -23.63 36.10
C PRO A 975 36.66 -22.58 35.98
N GLY A 976 36.94 -21.33 36.33
CA GLY A 976 36.01 -20.23 36.05
C GLY A 976 35.84 -20.04 34.55
N VAL A 977 34.63 -19.76 34.10
CA VAL A 977 34.29 -19.69 32.67
C VAL A 977 33.58 -18.37 32.37
N LYS A 978 33.95 -17.72 31.28
CA LYS A 978 33.21 -16.57 30.74
C LYS A 978 32.66 -16.95 29.39
N GLU A 979 31.35 -16.77 29.21
CA GLU A 979 30.70 -16.95 27.92
C GLU A 979 31.11 -15.86 26.91
N ASN A 980 31.10 -16.22 25.63
CA ASN A 980 31.09 -15.32 24.48
C ASN A 980 29.67 -15.30 23.89
N GLY A 981 29.24 -14.21 23.26
CA GLY A 981 27.85 -14.09 22.76
C GLY A 981 27.27 -12.70 23.00
N ASN A 982 25.94 -12.55 23.00
CA ASN A 982 25.27 -11.26 23.22
C ASN A 982 25.55 -10.70 24.63
N ASP A 983 25.87 -9.41 24.78
CA ASP A 983 26.32 -8.88 26.08
C ASP A 983 25.24 -8.93 27.18
N GLY A 984 23.97 -8.68 26.85
CA GLY A 984 22.89 -8.51 27.84
C GLY A 984 22.50 -9.73 28.67
N SER A 985 22.87 -10.95 28.27
CA SER A 985 22.54 -12.18 29.00
C SER A 985 23.70 -13.16 29.13
N ARG A 986 24.92 -12.68 28.83
CA ARG A 986 26.17 -13.43 28.92
C ARG A 986 26.57 -13.65 30.36
N LEU A 987 26.99 -14.87 30.70
CA LEU A 987 27.38 -15.23 32.06
C LEU A 987 28.90 -15.27 32.25
N VAL A 988 29.31 -14.99 33.48
CA VAL A 988 30.61 -15.35 34.05
C VAL A 988 30.34 -16.30 35.21
N LEU A 989 30.84 -17.52 35.10
CA LEU A 989 30.73 -18.57 36.11
C LEU A 989 32.02 -18.66 36.94
N GLY A 990 31.85 -18.90 38.24
CA GLY A 990 32.94 -19.27 39.12
C GLY A 990 33.51 -20.65 38.81
N SER A 991 34.74 -20.89 39.26
CA SER A 991 35.32 -22.24 39.28
C SER A 991 34.51 -23.12 40.21
N GLU A 992 34.29 -24.38 39.83
CA GLU A 992 33.44 -25.30 40.58
C GLU A 992 34.06 -26.70 40.66
N THR A 993 33.92 -27.37 41.80
CA THR A 993 34.44 -28.72 42.01
C THR A 993 33.33 -29.61 42.56
N PHE A 994 32.97 -30.64 41.80
CA PHE A 994 31.96 -31.61 42.19
C PHE A 994 32.62 -32.91 42.65
N ASN A 995 32.14 -33.48 43.75
CA ASN A 995 32.69 -34.68 44.37
C ASN A 995 31.58 -35.68 44.67
N THR A 996 31.80 -36.95 44.36
CA THR A 996 30.87 -38.05 44.68
C THR A 996 31.60 -39.15 45.43
N LEU A 997 30.92 -39.80 46.38
CA LEU A 997 31.38 -41.01 47.05
C LEU A 997 30.24 -42.03 47.04
N ARG A 998 30.27 -42.91 46.05
CA ARG A 998 29.26 -43.94 45.88
C ARG A 998 29.70 -45.24 46.51
N SER A 999 28.88 -45.76 47.42
CA SER A 999 28.98 -47.13 47.93
C SER A 999 28.06 -48.04 47.14
N SER A 1000 28.51 -49.25 46.83
CA SER A 1000 27.74 -50.28 46.13
C SER A 1000 27.77 -51.56 46.94
N ILE A 1001 26.62 -52.19 47.13
CA ILE A 1001 26.49 -53.51 47.78
C ILE A 1001 25.56 -54.36 46.94
N GLY A 1002 25.95 -55.59 46.64
CA GLY A 1002 25.17 -56.42 45.75
C GLY A 1002 25.61 -57.86 45.67
N VAL A 1003 25.14 -58.51 44.60
CA VAL A 1003 25.48 -59.89 44.26
C VAL A 1003 26.00 -59.95 42.83
N ASN A 1004 26.98 -60.82 42.61
CA ASN A 1004 27.57 -61.09 41.31
C ASN A 1004 27.52 -62.61 41.06
N GLY A 1005 27.10 -63.00 39.86
CA GLY A 1005 27.06 -64.38 39.40
C GLY A 1005 27.74 -64.54 38.06
N ASN A 1006 28.58 -65.55 37.93
CA ASN A 1006 29.30 -65.90 36.72
C ASN A 1006 28.96 -67.32 36.29
N TRP A 1007 28.77 -67.50 35.00
CA TRP A 1007 28.56 -68.80 34.35
C TRP A 1007 29.59 -68.98 33.25
N ASN A 1008 30.38 -70.05 33.27
CA ASN A 1008 31.43 -70.32 32.29
C ASN A 1008 31.32 -71.76 31.81
N VAL A 1009 31.11 -71.95 30.50
CA VAL A 1009 30.91 -73.26 29.87
C VAL A 1009 31.98 -73.50 28.81
N PRO A 1010 32.84 -74.52 28.96
CA PRO A 1010 33.74 -74.95 27.91
C PRO A 1010 32.98 -75.65 26.77
N LEU A 1011 33.32 -75.33 25.52
CA LEU A 1011 32.77 -75.95 24.32
C LEU A 1011 33.70 -77.07 23.82
N ALA A 1012 33.13 -78.09 23.17
CA ALA A 1012 33.89 -79.23 22.64
C ALA A 1012 34.95 -78.84 21.59
N SER A 1013 34.84 -77.65 21.00
CA SER A 1013 35.80 -77.10 20.03
C SER A 1013 37.06 -76.48 20.64
N GLY A 1014 37.18 -76.43 21.98
CA GLY A 1014 38.25 -75.71 22.68
C GLY A 1014 37.94 -74.22 22.95
N ALA A 1015 36.81 -73.72 22.45
CA ALA A 1015 36.23 -72.42 22.78
C ALA A 1015 35.53 -72.45 24.16
N SER A 1016 35.17 -71.30 24.72
CA SER A 1016 34.34 -71.20 25.94
C SER A 1016 33.39 -70.02 25.86
N ILE A 1017 32.22 -70.17 26.49
CA ILE A 1017 31.24 -69.08 26.67
C ILE A 1017 31.21 -68.71 28.15
N ALA A 1018 31.36 -67.43 28.46
CA ALA A 1018 31.14 -66.92 29.80
C ALA A 1018 30.00 -65.89 29.82
N ALA A 1019 29.24 -65.85 30.91
CA ALA A 1019 28.19 -64.87 31.15
C ALA A 1019 28.26 -64.35 32.59
N GLU A 1020 27.93 -63.08 32.76
CA GLU A 1020 27.88 -62.37 34.05
C GLU A 1020 26.48 -61.80 34.26
N LEU A 1021 26.02 -61.84 35.52
CA LEU A 1021 24.93 -61.01 36.00
C LEU A 1021 25.32 -60.40 37.36
N GLN A 1022 25.25 -59.08 37.47
CA GLN A 1022 25.49 -58.34 38.69
C GLN A 1022 24.30 -57.43 39.00
N LEU A 1023 23.89 -57.44 40.26
CA LEU A 1023 22.84 -56.58 40.81
C LEU A 1023 23.41 -55.85 42.03
N THR A 1024 23.40 -54.52 42.03
CA THR A 1024 23.91 -53.69 43.15
C THR A 1024 22.90 -52.65 43.57
N TRP A 1025 22.79 -52.43 44.88
CA TRP A 1025 22.23 -51.20 45.41
C TRP A 1025 23.37 -50.20 45.61
N ASP A 1026 23.24 -49.06 44.93
CA ASP A 1026 24.23 -48.01 44.90
C ASP A 1026 23.69 -46.81 45.69
N HIS A 1027 24.47 -46.36 46.69
CA HIS A 1027 24.13 -45.25 47.58
C HIS A 1027 25.21 -44.16 47.51
N GLU A 1028 24.81 -42.93 47.16
CA GLU A 1028 25.66 -41.74 47.16
C GLU A 1028 25.78 -41.18 48.59
N LEU A 1029 27.00 -41.12 49.11
CA LEU A 1029 27.24 -40.71 50.50
C LEU A 1029 27.39 -39.19 50.66
N LEU A 1030 27.88 -38.48 49.63
CA LEU A 1030 28.06 -37.03 49.64
C LEU A 1030 26.80 -36.28 49.18
N ASP A 1031 26.87 -34.95 49.11
CA ASP A 1031 25.82 -34.13 48.51
C ASP A 1031 25.84 -34.34 46.99
N GLY A 1032 24.74 -34.85 46.44
CA GLY A 1032 24.58 -35.07 45.00
C GLY A 1032 24.34 -33.79 44.21
N ASN A 1033 24.30 -32.62 44.86
CA ASN A 1033 24.06 -31.33 44.23
C ASN A 1033 25.36 -30.60 43.87
N VAL A 1034 25.33 -29.86 42.76
CA VAL A 1034 26.33 -28.85 42.41
C VAL A 1034 25.71 -27.45 42.57
N VAL A 1035 26.42 -26.54 43.20
CA VAL A 1035 25.99 -25.14 43.38
C VAL A 1035 26.90 -24.25 42.54
N GLN A 1036 26.39 -23.72 41.44
CA GLN A 1036 27.17 -22.91 40.53
C GLN A 1036 26.97 -21.43 40.81
N GLN A 1037 28.04 -20.71 41.10
CA GLN A 1037 28.03 -19.26 41.22
C GLN A 1037 28.18 -18.60 39.84
N ALA A 1038 27.31 -17.64 39.53
CA ALA A 1038 27.34 -16.91 38.27
C ALA A 1038 26.98 -15.43 38.45
N SER A 1039 27.33 -14.61 37.48
CA SER A 1039 26.85 -13.24 37.32
C SER A 1039 26.71 -12.91 35.85
N PHE A 1040 25.88 -11.92 35.51
CA PHE A 1040 25.93 -11.33 34.17
C PHE A 1040 27.30 -10.65 33.95
N ALA A 1041 27.88 -10.78 32.76
CA ALA A 1041 29.29 -10.50 32.53
C ALA A 1041 29.72 -9.06 32.86
N HIS A 1042 28.82 -8.09 32.65
CA HIS A 1042 29.01 -6.68 32.94
C HIS A 1042 28.53 -6.25 34.35
N TYR A 1043 27.88 -7.14 35.09
CA TYR A 1043 27.24 -6.86 36.39
C TYR A 1043 27.76 -7.79 37.50
N ARG A 1044 29.08 -7.87 37.64
CA ARG A 1044 29.75 -8.82 38.55
C ARG A 1044 29.53 -8.57 40.04
N SER A 1045 29.11 -7.36 40.42
CA SER A 1045 28.71 -7.02 41.79
C SER A 1045 27.43 -7.74 42.23
N THR A 1046 26.60 -8.17 41.27
CA THR A 1046 25.33 -8.84 41.50
C THR A 1046 25.41 -10.29 41.03
N GLY A 1047 25.93 -11.15 41.91
CA GLY A 1047 25.97 -12.59 41.70
C GLY A 1047 24.64 -13.28 42.03
N PHE A 1048 24.45 -14.44 41.44
CA PHE A 1048 23.38 -15.39 41.74
C PHE A 1048 23.93 -16.82 41.66
N SER A 1049 23.20 -17.78 42.22
CA SER A 1049 23.61 -19.18 42.20
C SER A 1049 22.52 -20.09 41.65
N SER A 1050 22.93 -21.17 40.98
CA SER A 1050 22.04 -22.26 40.62
C SER A 1050 22.44 -23.54 41.35
N ARG A 1051 21.54 -24.11 42.14
CA ARG A 1051 21.71 -25.43 42.76
C ARG A 1051 21.01 -26.45 41.90
N ASN A 1052 21.73 -27.48 41.45
CA ASN A 1052 21.11 -28.59 40.72
C ASN A 1052 21.61 -29.95 41.18
N GLN A 1053 20.72 -30.94 41.21
CA GLN A 1053 21.07 -32.31 41.50
C GLN A 1053 21.75 -32.96 40.28
N VAL A 1054 22.95 -33.48 40.48
CA VAL A 1054 23.79 -34.15 39.47
C VAL A 1054 23.65 -35.67 39.55
N THR A 1055 23.50 -36.22 40.77
CA THR A 1055 23.30 -37.66 41.00
C THR A 1055 22.22 -37.91 42.06
N GLY A 1056 21.46 -38.98 41.87
CA GLY A 1056 20.50 -39.50 42.85
C GLY A 1056 21.16 -40.05 44.12
N ARG A 1057 20.38 -40.17 45.20
CA ARG A 1057 20.84 -40.73 46.47
C ARG A 1057 20.97 -42.25 46.41
N ASP A 1058 20.01 -42.91 45.79
CA ASP A 1058 19.86 -44.37 45.77
C ASP A 1058 19.48 -44.84 44.37
N THR A 1059 20.17 -45.87 43.87
CA THR A 1059 19.87 -46.50 42.57
C THR A 1059 20.06 -48.02 42.64
N LEU A 1060 19.38 -48.77 41.77
CA LEU A 1060 19.64 -50.19 41.54
C LEU A 1060 20.45 -50.35 40.25
N GLY A 1061 21.71 -50.73 40.36
CA GLY A 1061 22.55 -51.09 39.23
C GLY A 1061 22.27 -52.53 38.77
N VAL A 1062 22.05 -52.70 37.46
CA VAL A 1062 21.96 -53.99 36.79
C VAL A 1062 23.04 -54.04 35.71
N LYS A 1063 23.90 -55.07 35.77
CA LYS A 1063 24.92 -55.32 34.75
C LYS A 1063 24.83 -56.76 34.28
N ALA A 1064 24.84 -56.97 32.96
CA ALA A 1064 24.91 -58.27 32.33
C ALA A 1064 25.99 -58.28 31.25
N GLY A 1065 26.75 -59.38 31.18
CA GLY A 1065 27.85 -59.53 30.23
C GLY A 1065 27.88 -60.92 29.62
N MET A 1066 28.39 -61.05 28.40
CA MET A 1066 28.66 -62.32 27.76
C MET A 1066 29.95 -62.24 26.95
N SER A 1067 30.80 -63.25 27.03
CA SER A 1067 31.96 -63.40 26.15
C SER A 1067 32.03 -64.76 25.48
N TYR A 1068 32.61 -64.71 24.28
CA TYR A 1068 32.90 -65.85 23.42
C TYR A 1068 34.40 -65.90 23.16
N LYS A 1069 35.04 -66.93 23.70
CA LYS A 1069 36.46 -67.19 23.47
C LYS A 1069 36.63 -67.97 22.17
N ILE A 1070 37.31 -67.37 21.19
CA ILE A 1070 37.54 -67.98 19.88
C ILE A 1070 38.66 -69.02 19.96
N ASN A 1071 39.78 -68.67 20.61
CA ASN A 1071 40.94 -69.54 20.84
C ASN A 1071 41.75 -69.07 22.08
N THR A 1072 42.99 -69.51 22.24
CA THR A 1072 43.85 -69.09 23.35
C THR A 1072 44.15 -67.60 23.37
N ASP A 1073 44.10 -66.93 22.22
CA ASP A 1073 44.70 -65.61 22.01
C ASP A 1073 43.65 -64.52 21.76
N VAL A 1074 42.43 -64.89 21.37
CA VAL A 1074 41.36 -63.95 21.00
C VAL A 1074 40.03 -64.25 21.71
N GLU A 1075 39.46 -63.20 22.32
CA GLU A 1075 38.14 -63.20 22.95
C GLU A 1075 37.33 -61.98 22.51
N LEU A 1076 36.03 -62.19 22.27
CA LEU A 1076 35.06 -61.14 22.02
C LEU A 1076 34.02 -61.15 23.13
N GLY A 1077 33.58 -59.98 23.58
CA GLY A 1077 32.43 -59.93 24.47
C GLY A 1077 31.60 -58.66 24.36
N ILE A 1078 30.44 -58.73 24.99
CA ILE A 1078 29.43 -57.68 25.01
C ILE A 1078 28.94 -57.52 26.45
N GLY A 1079 28.86 -56.28 26.91
CA GLY A 1079 28.31 -55.90 28.20
C GLY A 1079 27.18 -54.90 28.03
N ILE A 1080 26.17 -55.00 28.88
CA ILE A 1080 25.11 -54.00 29.01
C ILE A 1080 24.86 -53.73 30.49
N GLU A 1081 24.70 -52.45 30.83
CA GLU A 1081 24.39 -51.99 32.17
C GLU A 1081 23.29 -50.92 32.14
N SER A 1082 22.55 -50.83 33.23
CA SER A 1082 21.46 -49.86 33.42
C SER A 1082 21.29 -49.58 34.92
N GLU A 1083 20.98 -48.35 35.26
CA GLU A 1083 20.61 -47.91 36.60
C GLU A 1083 19.08 -47.73 36.64
N LEU A 1084 18.42 -48.38 37.60
CA LEU A 1084 16.98 -48.41 37.78
C LEU A 1084 16.57 -47.78 39.12
N PHE A 1085 15.27 -47.45 39.25
CA PHE A 1085 14.65 -46.88 40.46
C PHE A 1085 15.15 -45.50 40.88
N HIS A 1086 15.79 -44.76 39.97
CA HIS A 1086 15.99 -43.33 40.11
C HIS A 1086 14.81 -42.59 39.46
N SER A 1087 14.03 -41.86 40.27
CA SER A 1087 12.86 -41.13 39.78
C SER A 1087 13.26 -40.12 38.70
N GLY A 1088 12.61 -40.18 37.53
CA GLY A 1088 12.85 -39.27 36.42
C GLY A 1088 14.15 -39.49 35.64
N TYR A 1089 14.88 -40.58 35.90
CA TYR A 1089 16.14 -40.90 35.22
C TYR A 1089 16.14 -42.31 34.65
N ASP A 1090 16.57 -42.43 33.40
CA ASP A 1090 16.77 -43.68 32.69
C ASP A 1090 18.19 -43.71 32.10
N SER A 1091 18.86 -44.86 32.16
CA SER A 1091 20.18 -45.05 31.54
C SER A 1091 20.29 -46.40 30.86
N ILE A 1092 20.96 -46.42 29.70
CA ILE A 1092 21.37 -47.66 29.03
C ILE A 1092 22.78 -47.50 28.51
N ILE A 1093 23.66 -48.38 28.94
CA ILE A 1093 25.09 -48.26 28.70
C ILE A 1093 25.59 -49.61 28.20
N GLY A 1094 26.37 -49.63 27.13
CA GLY A 1094 26.87 -50.86 26.53
C GLY A 1094 28.36 -50.79 26.19
N ASN A 1095 29.01 -51.94 26.18
CA ASN A 1095 30.39 -52.06 25.74
C ASN A 1095 30.58 -53.30 24.87
N LEU A 1096 31.49 -53.20 23.91
CA LEU A 1096 32.00 -54.33 23.13
C LEU A 1096 33.48 -54.47 23.48
N SER A 1097 33.96 -55.68 23.74
CA SER A 1097 35.35 -55.93 24.06
C SER A 1097 35.98 -56.86 23.04
N ALA A 1098 37.24 -56.58 22.68
CA ALA A 1098 38.10 -57.50 21.96
C ALA A 1098 39.42 -57.60 22.72
N THR A 1099 39.74 -58.79 23.23
CA THR A 1099 41.02 -59.07 23.89
C THR A 1099 41.92 -59.83 22.93
N TRP A 1100 43.18 -59.40 22.82
CA TRP A 1100 44.22 -60.08 22.02
C TRP A 1100 45.44 -60.38 22.90
N ARG A 1101 45.99 -61.61 22.82
CA ARG A 1101 47.25 -62.02 23.45
C ARG A 1101 48.38 -62.09 22.42
N PHE A 1102 49.54 -61.51 22.74
CA PHE A 1102 50.78 -61.64 21.96
C PHE A 1102 51.92 -62.06 22.86
#